data_AF-A0A9D6RWV3-F1
#
_entry.id   AF-A0A9D6RWV3-F1
#
_cell.length_a   1.000
_cell.length_b   1.000
_cell.length_c   1.000
_cell.angle_alpha   90.00
_cell.angle_beta   90.00
_cell.angle_gamma   90.00
#
_symmetry.space_group_name_H-M   'P 1'
#
loop_
_entity.id
_entity.type
_entity.pdbx_description
1 polymer ?
#
loop_
_entity_poly.entity_id
_entity_poly.type
_entity_poly.pdbx_seq_one_letter_code
_entity_poly.pdbx_strand_id
1 'polypeptide(L)'
;MMVRLGQLLASGIPVREVARLLDAESYLVTTRSRSRYAGDIVSFDADRFVSDQLQSGAYLRLPVTASQTSEVILPAGEGTLHVGLGEGIEPKRTIPRTRYLIEVLTELRLDYHLLDGALSDEMVRKQSYKRVYIPSVTRLVFVCNEEGSATFVAHVAETADIEDLSGRSKEELEQLPHVIRLVWTGDPETWKAQLSEFIARDLEQLPAAESVDAWFTISDVAQQVLLTRVWVRNKLHALADQRPEYVVRSGKAWKFHPDLAVQVIELARPVPEDWISFDACWRQLDWPARNTAYARLRAVEQTLGGGHSRVYRYQLLLSPDLFQRLKALSAYERQIRDEWVPMPTMVKRTGKSITWIKKRVEDAQGEGGDYLVTLGSTLYVHPEAAEQITFATSEFLALGDPPEGWLSLGGVQRALDDDSAHVHAQLEKLTTEKVWASDWGTYARWKGEQRILIPTRYYSPSLVAMLKSNRVAQAAQPLGSEYGTTLTALADTSGISRYKLEEYAADYAVGQIGPPARPGIHPVSRQELLFYPPQFVQYAKQRQAERPSSVAPPDWITLSALRARFQLGKKTLKDLADSYIGQRLEPAPTPFLHPVTKREEEFYPPQFVRYVETHQPTRPKAAPDGWVSRQRFWQAHDKHRQWLQRKLDEINAVGQGWCEVYLNSRGNPSRFLHPDCVAYLELLLGLEDNTPESCLDGGLTDLLE
;
A
#
# COMPACT_ATOMS: atom_id res chain seq x y z
N MET A 1 -0.49 9.63 20.75
CA MET A 1 0.85 9.08 20.39
C MET A 1 0.85 8.26 19.12
N MET A 2 0.09 7.15 19.06
CA MET A 2 0.10 6.22 17.91
C MET A 2 -0.08 6.89 16.55
N VAL A 3 -1.03 7.83 16.44
CA VAL A 3 -1.24 8.59 15.19
C VAL A 3 0.03 9.34 14.75
N ARG A 4 0.67 10.08 15.68
CA ARG A 4 1.91 10.83 15.38
C ARG A 4 3.10 9.90 15.10
N LEU A 5 3.20 8.76 15.79
CA LEU A 5 4.23 7.76 15.52
C LEU A 5 4.05 7.15 14.13
N GLY A 6 2.82 6.84 13.73
CA GLY A 6 2.50 6.39 12.39
C GLY A 6 2.85 7.43 11.32
N GLN A 7 2.55 8.71 11.56
CA GLN A 7 2.95 9.81 10.68
C GLN A 7 4.48 9.95 10.58
N LEU A 8 5.20 9.83 11.70
CA LEU A 8 6.65 9.88 11.75
C LEU A 8 7.29 8.70 10.99
N LEU A 9 6.76 7.49 11.14
CA LEU A 9 7.23 6.30 10.40
C LEU A 9 6.89 6.38 8.91
N ALA A 10 5.85 7.12 8.53
CA ALA A 10 5.44 7.33 7.14
C ALA A 10 6.16 8.50 6.46
N SER A 11 6.96 9.29 7.17
CA SER A 11 7.53 10.54 6.64
C SER A 11 8.75 10.36 5.74
N GLY A 12 9.14 9.10 5.45
CA GLY A 12 10.31 8.77 4.64
C GLY A 12 11.62 8.75 5.42
N ILE A 13 11.63 9.17 6.69
CA ILE A 13 12.79 9.03 7.57
C ILE A 13 13.08 7.53 7.78
N PRO A 14 14.32 7.06 7.59
CA PRO A 14 14.67 5.66 7.84
C PRO A 14 14.28 5.23 9.24
N VAL A 15 13.68 4.03 9.38
CA VAL A 15 13.17 3.52 10.66
C VAL A 15 14.21 3.50 11.79
N ARG A 16 15.49 3.28 11.45
CA ARG A 16 16.60 3.32 12.41
C ARG A 16 16.87 4.73 12.93
N GLU A 17 16.68 5.75 12.09
CA GLU A 17 16.84 7.15 12.50
C GLU A 17 15.64 7.59 13.35
N VAL A 18 14.42 7.14 13.04
CA VAL A 18 13.26 7.33 13.94
C VAL A 18 13.53 6.71 15.31
N ALA A 19 14.09 5.49 15.35
CA ALA A 19 14.44 4.85 16.62
C ALA A 19 15.50 5.63 17.39
N ARG A 20 16.59 6.09 16.74
CA ARG A 20 17.61 6.94 17.38
C ARG A 20 17.05 8.27 17.88
N LEU A 21 16.17 8.89 17.11
CA LEU A 21 15.52 10.16 17.48
C LEU A 21 14.76 10.03 18.80
N LEU A 22 14.13 8.87 19.01
CA LEU A 22 13.36 8.55 20.20
C LEU A 22 14.18 7.80 21.26
N ASP A 23 15.47 7.53 21.01
CA ASP A 23 16.34 6.68 21.82
C ASP A 23 15.64 5.35 22.18
N ALA A 24 15.15 4.72 21.11
CA ALA A 24 14.23 3.59 21.07
C ALA A 24 14.76 2.47 20.14
N GLU A 25 16.08 2.36 19.99
CA GLU A 25 16.70 1.32 19.16
C GLU A 25 16.42 -0.10 19.67
N SER A 26 16.13 -0.26 20.97
CA SER A 26 15.71 -1.52 21.57
C SER A 26 14.35 -2.02 21.08
N TYR A 27 13.56 -1.15 20.43
CA TYR A 27 12.28 -1.47 19.81
C TYR A 27 12.40 -1.80 18.32
N LEU A 28 13.62 -1.83 17.76
CA LEU A 28 13.84 -2.30 16.40
C LEU A 28 13.78 -3.83 16.34
N VAL A 29 12.85 -4.35 15.56
CA VAL A 29 12.69 -5.78 15.29
C VAL A 29 13.24 -6.09 13.92
N THR A 30 14.24 -6.99 13.88
CA THR A 30 14.83 -7.48 12.63
C THR A 30 14.22 -8.82 12.28
N THR A 31 13.46 -8.87 11.18
CA THR A 31 12.84 -10.09 10.68
C THR A 31 13.62 -10.60 9.48
N ARG A 32 14.14 -11.85 9.57
CA ARG A 32 14.78 -12.50 8.42
C ARG A 32 13.78 -12.65 7.29
N SER A 33 14.11 -12.09 6.14
CA SER A 33 13.32 -12.29 4.93
C SER A 33 13.37 -13.76 4.52
N ARG A 34 12.21 -14.33 4.14
CA ARG A 34 12.14 -15.69 3.57
C ARG A 34 12.73 -15.74 2.16
N SER A 35 12.83 -14.61 1.48
CA SER A 35 13.49 -14.52 0.18
C SER A 35 14.99 -14.45 0.40
N ARG A 36 15.75 -15.36 -0.23
CA ARG A 36 17.22 -15.31 -0.23
C ARG A 36 17.78 -14.04 -0.88
N TYR A 37 16.96 -13.28 -1.61
CA TYR A 37 17.36 -12.07 -2.33
C TYR A 37 16.98 -10.77 -1.60
N ALA A 38 16.10 -10.82 -0.61
CA ALA A 38 15.79 -9.63 0.19
C ALA A 38 16.57 -9.71 1.51
N GLY A 39 17.30 -8.64 1.83
CA GLY A 39 17.99 -8.49 3.10
C GLY A 39 17.03 -8.53 4.29
N ASP A 40 17.58 -8.58 5.50
CA ASP A 40 16.78 -8.55 6.72
C ASP A 40 15.92 -7.28 6.77
N ILE A 41 14.63 -7.44 7.08
CA ILE A 41 13.70 -6.32 7.18
C ILE A 41 13.77 -5.80 8.62
N VAL A 42 14.16 -4.54 8.76
CA VAL A 42 14.15 -3.83 10.04
C VAL A 42 12.82 -3.10 10.17
N SER A 43 12.13 -3.34 11.27
CA SER A 43 10.84 -2.73 11.61
C SER A 43 10.90 -2.11 13.01
N PHE A 44 9.99 -1.18 13.31
CA PHE A 44 9.86 -0.57 14.64
C PHE A 44 8.63 -1.13 15.34
N ASP A 45 8.80 -1.70 16.53
CA ASP A 45 7.71 -2.21 17.36
C ASP A 45 7.00 -1.05 18.07
N ALA A 46 6.15 -0.35 17.30
CA ALA A 46 5.42 0.82 17.74
C ALA A 46 4.51 0.54 18.94
N ASP A 47 3.85 -0.62 18.96
CA ASP A 47 2.92 -0.99 20.02
C ASP A 47 3.65 -1.18 21.36
N ARG A 48 4.79 -1.90 21.34
CA ARG A 48 5.61 -2.07 22.53
C ARG A 48 6.18 -0.74 23.02
N PHE A 49 6.70 0.09 22.11
CA PHE A 49 7.21 1.41 22.45
C PHE A 49 6.13 2.27 23.13
N VAL A 50 4.93 2.31 22.55
CA VAL A 50 3.82 3.11 23.10
C VAL A 50 3.37 2.57 24.46
N SER A 51 3.29 1.26 24.62
CA SER A 51 2.96 0.63 25.91
C SER A 51 3.98 0.99 27.00
N ASP A 52 5.28 0.90 26.71
CA ASP A 52 6.34 1.19 27.68
C ASP A 52 6.37 2.68 28.06
N GLN A 53 6.08 3.58 27.11
CA GLN A 53 5.92 5.02 27.36
C GLN A 53 4.71 5.31 28.26
N LEU A 54 3.58 4.64 28.05
CA LEU A 54 2.40 4.78 28.91
C LEU A 54 2.64 4.24 30.31
N GLN A 55 3.33 3.10 30.45
CA GLN A 55 3.62 2.50 31.75
C GLN A 55 4.63 3.30 32.57
N SER A 56 5.61 3.92 31.92
CA SER A 56 6.61 4.77 32.59
C SER A 56 6.06 6.14 33.00
N GLY A 57 4.91 6.56 32.46
CA GLY A 57 4.38 7.93 32.64
C GLY A 57 5.20 9.01 31.93
N ALA A 58 6.27 8.63 31.22
CA ALA A 58 7.16 9.53 30.50
C ALA A 58 6.71 9.66 29.04
N TYR A 59 5.51 10.22 28.82
CA TYR A 59 4.93 10.36 27.48
C TYR A 59 5.72 11.37 26.65
N LEU A 60 6.47 10.93 25.63
CA LEU A 60 7.09 11.87 24.68
C LEU A 60 6.05 12.46 23.71
N ARG A 61 6.01 13.79 23.61
CA ARG A 61 5.23 14.49 22.57
C ARG A 61 6.00 14.43 21.26
N LEU A 62 5.54 13.58 20.33
CA LEU A 62 6.15 13.42 19.00
C LEU A 62 5.95 14.66 18.11
N PRO A 63 6.84 14.91 17.13
CA PRO A 63 6.72 16.05 16.22
C PRO A 63 5.41 16.01 15.43
N VAL A 64 4.89 17.18 15.05
CA VAL A 64 3.72 17.29 14.15
C VAL A 64 4.10 16.87 12.75
N THR A 65 5.27 17.30 12.28
CA THR A 65 5.89 16.82 11.04
C THR A 65 7.37 16.56 11.28
N ALA A 66 7.90 15.54 10.62
CA ALA A 66 9.32 15.26 10.60
C ALA A 66 9.73 14.93 9.17
N SER A 67 10.77 15.58 8.65
CA SER A 67 11.27 15.34 7.30
C SER A 67 12.80 15.35 7.28
N GLN A 68 13.37 14.86 6.19
CA GLN A 68 14.79 14.94 5.92
C GLN A 68 15.02 15.87 4.73
N THR A 69 16.05 16.72 4.80
CA THR A 69 16.51 17.55 3.67
C THR A 69 17.87 17.06 3.16
N SER A 70 18.13 17.27 1.88
CA SER A 70 19.46 17.09 1.28
C SER A 70 20.41 18.24 1.62
N GLU A 71 19.92 19.32 2.19
CA GLU A 71 20.70 20.49 2.55
C GLU A 71 21.47 20.29 3.86
N VAL A 72 22.67 20.88 3.93
CA VAL A 72 23.48 20.86 5.15
C VAL A 72 22.99 21.96 6.07
N ILE A 73 22.41 21.58 7.21
CA ILE A 73 22.01 22.52 8.26
C ILE A 73 23.25 22.93 9.06
N LEU A 74 23.52 24.22 9.14
CA LEU A 74 24.74 24.81 9.73
C LEU A 74 26.02 24.26 9.08
N PRO A 75 26.36 24.71 7.85
CA PRO A 75 27.60 24.35 7.18
C PRO A 75 28.85 24.73 8.01
N ALA A 76 30.00 24.18 7.64
CA ALA A 76 31.26 24.59 8.23
C ALA A 76 31.57 26.05 7.87
N GLY A 77 32.06 26.86 8.81
CA GLY A 77 32.57 28.19 8.51
C GLY A 77 33.84 28.13 7.65
N GLU A 78 34.25 29.26 7.05
CA GLU A 78 35.42 29.37 6.14
C GLU A 78 36.79 29.09 6.81
N GLY A 79 36.82 28.62 8.06
CA GLY A 79 38.05 28.34 8.79
C GLY A 79 38.77 27.08 8.28
N THR A 80 40.08 27.18 8.04
CA THR A 80 40.91 25.99 7.77
C THR A 80 40.86 25.02 8.95
N LEU A 81 40.44 23.78 8.70
CA LEU A 81 40.45 22.71 9.68
C LEU A 81 41.89 22.45 10.14
N HIS A 82 42.25 22.97 11.32
CA HIS A 82 43.51 22.64 11.98
C HIS A 82 43.40 21.24 12.58
N VAL A 83 43.63 20.21 11.76
CA VAL A 83 43.81 18.85 12.24
C VAL A 83 45.15 18.82 12.99
N GLY A 84 45.11 18.62 14.31
CA GLY A 84 46.34 18.46 15.10
C GLY A 84 47.19 17.31 14.55
N LEU A 85 48.51 17.35 14.78
CA LEU A 85 49.48 16.34 14.33
C LEU A 85 49.28 14.93 14.92
N GLY A 86 48.17 14.68 15.64
CA GLY A 86 47.84 13.38 16.19
C GLY A 86 47.43 12.38 15.11
N GLU A 87 47.83 11.12 15.28
CA GLU A 87 47.42 10.01 14.43
C GLU A 87 45.93 9.69 14.61
N GLY A 88 45.06 10.46 13.96
CA GLY A 88 43.63 10.19 13.85
C GLY A 88 42.73 11.12 14.66
N ILE A 89 41.48 11.21 14.20
CA ILE A 89 40.40 11.95 14.87
C ILE A 89 39.69 10.96 15.79
N GLU A 90 39.88 11.10 17.11
CA GLU A 90 39.12 10.30 18.07
C GLU A 90 37.62 10.49 17.84
N PRO A 91 36.83 9.40 17.74
CA PRO A 91 35.40 9.51 17.55
C PRO A 91 34.77 10.19 18.76
N LYS A 92 34.20 11.37 18.56
CA LYS A 92 33.50 12.10 19.62
C LYS A 92 32.33 11.29 20.15
N ARG A 93 32.07 11.40 21.46
CA ARG A 93 30.91 10.76 22.10
C ARG A 93 29.61 11.32 21.51
N THR A 94 28.57 10.49 21.47
CA THR A 94 27.21 10.93 21.16
C THR A 94 26.46 11.20 22.46
N ILE A 95 25.82 12.36 22.56
CA ILE A 95 24.97 12.81 23.66
C ILE A 95 23.56 12.99 23.08
N PRO A 96 22.51 12.39 23.64
CA PRO A 96 21.16 12.40 23.04
C PRO A 96 20.42 13.74 23.26
N ARG A 97 21.02 14.88 22.91
CA ARG A 97 20.45 16.22 23.11
C ARG A 97 19.13 16.44 22.38
N THR A 98 18.95 15.79 21.23
CA THR A 98 17.67 15.82 20.51
C THR A 98 16.56 15.18 21.35
N ARG A 99 16.84 14.07 22.04
CA ARG A 99 15.91 13.45 22.99
C ARG A 99 15.59 14.41 24.14
N TYR A 100 16.62 15.00 24.75
CA TYR A 100 16.43 15.97 25.84
C TYR A 100 15.61 17.20 25.40
N LEU A 101 15.80 17.69 24.18
CA LEU A 101 14.95 18.74 23.61
C LEU A 101 13.50 18.28 23.48
N ILE A 102 13.24 17.05 23.02
CA ILE A 102 11.87 16.49 22.93
C ILE A 102 11.24 16.38 24.33
N GLU A 103 12.01 15.97 25.35
CA GLU A 103 11.55 15.96 26.74
C GLU A 103 11.15 17.37 27.20
N VAL A 104 11.98 18.39 26.96
CA VAL A 104 11.65 19.79 27.28
C VAL A 104 10.38 20.25 26.55
N LEU A 105 10.24 19.96 25.25
CA LEU A 105 9.04 20.33 24.48
C LEU A 105 7.78 19.60 24.93
N THR A 106 7.95 18.38 25.44
CA THR A 106 6.89 17.59 26.06
C THR A 106 6.42 18.23 27.36
N GLU A 107 7.36 18.58 28.25
CA GLU A 107 7.09 19.23 29.54
C GLU A 107 6.38 20.57 29.34
N LEU A 108 6.85 21.37 28.37
CA LEU A 108 6.24 22.65 27.98
C LEU A 108 4.95 22.49 27.17
N ARG A 109 4.57 21.27 26.80
CA ARG A 109 3.41 20.96 25.96
C ARG A 109 3.39 21.75 24.64
N LEU A 110 4.54 21.89 23.99
CA LEU A 110 4.68 22.61 22.74
C LEU A 110 4.68 21.65 21.55
N ASP A 111 3.95 22.03 20.49
CA ASP A 111 4.03 21.35 19.21
C ASP A 111 5.22 21.88 18.40
N TYR A 112 5.85 20.98 17.64
CA TYR A 112 7.05 21.30 16.88
C TYR A 112 7.15 20.51 15.58
N HIS A 113 7.94 21.07 14.65
CA HIS A 113 8.31 20.47 13.38
C HIS A 113 9.80 20.16 13.40
N LEU A 114 10.18 18.97 12.94
CA LEU A 114 11.57 18.52 12.91
C LEU A 114 12.06 18.37 11.48
N LEU A 115 13.22 18.95 11.16
CA LEU A 115 13.92 18.77 9.89
C LEU A 115 15.32 18.24 10.16
N ASP A 116 15.63 17.07 9.59
CA ASP A 116 16.96 16.46 9.69
C ASP A 116 17.83 16.86 8.50
N GLY A 117 19.01 17.43 8.77
CA GLY A 117 19.94 17.91 7.74
C GLY A 117 20.82 16.80 7.16
N ALA A 118 21.39 17.06 6.00
CA ALA A 118 22.44 16.23 5.42
C ALA A 118 23.81 16.51 6.07
N LEU A 119 24.74 15.56 5.90
CA LEU A 119 26.15 15.70 6.26
C LEU A 119 26.95 15.86 4.96
N SER A 120 27.86 16.84 4.89
CA SER A 120 28.83 16.91 3.78
C SER A 120 30.12 16.17 4.13
N ASP A 121 30.84 15.71 3.11
CA ASP A 121 32.12 15.02 3.25
C ASP A 121 33.23 15.91 3.86
N GLU A 122 33.05 17.23 3.80
CA GLU A 122 33.99 18.22 4.35
C GLU A 122 33.82 18.41 5.87
N MET A 123 32.73 17.90 6.46
CA MET A 123 32.49 18.09 7.88
C MET A 123 33.28 17.08 8.72
N VAL A 124 33.97 17.58 9.76
CA VAL A 124 34.63 16.72 10.76
C VAL A 124 33.63 15.94 11.63
N ARG A 125 32.41 16.49 11.78
CA ARG A 125 31.34 15.85 12.55
C ARG A 125 30.76 14.66 11.79
N LYS A 126 30.32 13.64 12.52
CA LYS A 126 29.66 12.44 11.96
C LYS A 126 28.13 12.51 12.01
N GLN A 127 27.59 13.58 12.57
CA GLN A 127 26.15 13.80 12.71
C GLN A 127 25.80 15.21 12.25
N SER A 128 24.71 15.34 11.50
CA SER A 128 24.16 16.63 11.08
C SER A 128 23.48 17.35 12.24
N TYR A 129 23.25 18.65 12.07
CA TYR A 129 22.31 19.37 12.93
C TYR A 129 20.89 19.04 12.50
N LYS A 130 20.00 18.99 13.48
CA LYS A 130 18.55 18.93 13.32
C LYS A 130 17.98 20.31 13.62
N ARG A 131 17.02 20.74 12.80
CA ARG A 131 16.27 21.98 12.97
C ARG A 131 14.91 21.68 13.55
N VAL A 132 14.58 22.27 14.70
CA VAL A 132 13.32 22.10 15.40
C VAL A 132 12.60 23.45 15.45
N TYR A 133 11.52 23.60 14.69
CA TYR A 133 10.70 24.81 14.67
C TYR A 133 9.49 24.63 15.59
N ILE A 134 9.27 25.60 16.48
CA ILE A 134 8.22 25.58 17.51
C ILE A 134 7.28 26.77 17.23
N PRO A 135 6.19 26.57 16.46
CA PRO A 135 5.38 27.67 15.95
C PRO A 135 4.75 28.52 17.04
N SER A 136 4.30 27.90 18.13
CA SER A 136 3.52 28.57 19.19
C SER A 136 4.30 29.65 19.95
N VAL A 137 5.64 29.55 19.96
CA VAL A 137 6.55 30.53 20.59
C VAL A 137 7.51 31.15 19.58
N THR A 138 7.30 30.90 18.28
CA THR A 138 8.16 31.36 17.18
C THR A 138 9.65 31.11 17.41
N ARG A 139 9.99 29.92 17.92
CA ARG A 139 11.39 29.53 18.21
C ARG A 139 11.92 28.55 17.18
N LEU A 140 13.20 28.70 16.85
CA LEU A 140 13.95 27.75 16.04
C LEU A 140 15.13 27.22 16.86
N VAL A 141 15.24 25.91 17.00
CA VAL A 141 16.32 25.26 17.74
C VAL A 141 17.16 24.43 16.77
N PHE A 142 18.46 24.71 16.69
CA PHE A 142 19.44 23.89 16.00
C PHE A 142 20.17 23.02 17.02
N VAL A 143 19.98 21.70 16.95
CA VAL A 143 20.55 20.74 17.90
C VAL A 143 21.36 19.68 17.16
N CYS A 144 22.52 19.32 17.71
CA CYS A 144 23.33 18.21 17.24
C CYS A 144 23.67 17.31 18.43
N ASN A 145 23.72 16.00 18.22
CA ASN A 145 24.01 15.03 19.28
C ASN A 145 25.52 14.74 19.44
N GLU A 146 26.38 15.24 18.56
CA GLU A 146 27.83 15.05 18.68
C GLU A 146 28.42 15.91 19.82
N GLU A 147 29.22 15.32 20.70
CA GLU A 147 29.96 16.02 21.77
C GLU A 147 30.80 17.21 21.24
N GLY A 148 30.82 18.31 21.98
CA GLY A 148 31.49 19.56 21.58
C GLY A 148 30.69 20.45 20.61
N SER A 149 29.60 19.97 20.01
CA SER A 149 28.66 20.85 19.28
C SER A 149 27.82 21.68 20.27
N ALA A 150 27.57 22.96 19.95
CA ALA A 150 26.61 23.78 20.69
C ALA A 150 25.17 23.53 20.20
N THR A 151 24.19 23.99 20.96
CA THR A 151 22.78 24.11 20.55
C THR A 151 22.47 25.58 20.38
N PHE A 152 21.77 25.95 19.31
CA PHE A 152 21.40 27.35 19.04
C PHE A 152 19.89 27.52 19.14
N VAL A 153 19.44 28.55 19.83
CA VAL A 153 18.01 28.90 19.95
C VAL A 153 17.81 30.30 19.38
N ALA A 154 17.02 30.43 18.33
CA ALA A 154 16.75 31.69 17.65
C ALA A 154 15.28 32.11 17.80
N HIS A 155 15.05 33.41 17.98
CA HIS A 155 13.72 34.01 17.89
C HIS A 155 13.38 34.32 16.42
N VAL A 156 12.41 33.61 15.83
CA VAL A 156 12.11 33.72 14.40
C VAL A 156 11.41 35.02 14.04
N ALA A 157 10.54 35.56 14.91
CA ALA A 157 9.83 36.82 14.61
C ALA A 157 10.74 38.04 14.37
N GLU A 158 11.99 38.00 14.83
CA GLU A 158 12.98 39.07 14.61
C GLU A 158 13.81 38.86 13.33
N THR A 159 13.57 37.76 12.61
CA THR A 159 14.31 37.36 11.41
C THR A 159 13.39 37.16 10.21
N ALA A 160 13.87 37.50 9.03
CA ALA A 160 13.05 37.47 7.82
C ALA A 160 12.88 36.06 7.21
N ASP A 161 13.74 35.08 7.52
CA ASP A 161 13.69 33.76 6.88
C ASP A 161 14.33 32.63 7.72
N ILE A 162 13.58 31.54 7.93
CA ILE A 162 14.05 30.31 8.61
C ILE A 162 15.13 29.61 7.78
N GLU A 163 15.03 29.68 6.45
CA GLU A 163 15.99 29.05 5.55
C GLU A 163 17.34 29.81 5.56
N ASP A 164 17.31 31.13 5.64
CA ASP A 164 18.51 31.95 5.84
C ASP A 164 19.28 31.56 7.11
N LEU A 165 18.58 31.38 8.25
CA LEU A 165 19.21 30.92 9.49
C LEU A 165 19.82 29.50 9.35
N SER A 166 19.25 28.65 8.51
CA SER A 166 19.68 27.26 8.36
C SER A 166 20.94 27.14 7.48
N GLY A 167 21.11 28.07 6.54
CA GLY A 167 22.28 28.16 5.65
C GLY A 167 23.51 28.83 6.28
N ARG A 168 23.37 29.47 7.45
CA ARG A 168 24.46 30.17 8.16
C ARG A 168 25.42 29.21 8.85
N SER A 169 26.69 29.58 8.92
CA SER A 169 27.68 28.88 9.75
C SER A 169 27.41 29.11 11.25
N LYS A 170 28.09 28.35 12.12
CA LYS A 170 27.94 28.49 13.57
C LYS A 170 28.42 29.86 14.04
N GLU A 171 29.53 30.32 13.47
CA GLU A 171 30.16 31.59 13.79
C GLU A 171 29.26 32.77 13.40
N GLU A 172 28.56 32.66 12.25
CA GLU A 172 27.58 33.67 11.83
C GLU A 172 26.35 33.70 12.74
N LEU A 173 25.84 32.53 13.16
CA LEU A 173 24.72 32.46 14.11
C LEU A 173 25.08 33.08 15.47
N GLU A 174 26.31 32.89 15.96
CA GLU A 174 26.77 33.46 17.23
C GLU A 174 26.82 35.00 17.22
N GLN A 175 26.89 35.63 16.05
CA GLN A 175 26.90 37.09 15.91
C GLN A 175 25.50 37.72 15.89
N LEU A 176 24.44 36.91 15.76
CA LEU A 176 23.08 37.41 15.70
C LEU A 176 22.54 37.70 17.11
N PRO A 177 22.00 38.90 17.38
CA PRO A 177 21.60 39.33 18.73
C PRO A 177 20.43 38.53 19.33
N HIS A 178 19.64 37.87 18.47
CA HIS A 178 18.46 37.07 18.83
C HIS A 178 18.73 35.56 18.84
N VAL A 179 20.01 35.16 18.74
CA VAL A 179 20.44 33.76 18.80
C VAL A 179 21.20 33.51 20.09
N ILE A 180 20.74 32.51 20.84
CA ILE A 180 21.35 32.08 22.08
C ILE A 180 22.11 30.78 21.84
N ARG A 181 23.37 30.75 22.27
CA ARG A 181 24.24 29.57 22.21
C ARG A 181 24.24 28.84 23.54
N LEU A 182 23.84 27.58 23.53
CA LEU A 182 23.83 26.69 24.67
C LEU A 182 24.90 25.60 24.53
N VAL A 183 25.82 25.54 25.49
CA VAL A 183 26.89 24.53 25.54
C VAL A 183 26.48 23.41 26.48
N TRP A 184 26.76 22.17 26.10
CA TRP A 184 26.58 21.02 26.98
C TRP A 184 27.50 21.11 28.21
N THR A 185 26.93 21.11 29.41
CA THR A 185 27.66 21.26 30.69
C THR A 185 28.10 19.95 31.31
N GLY A 186 27.72 18.80 30.73
CA GLY A 186 27.95 17.47 31.32
C GLY A 186 26.72 16.89 32.02
N ASP A 187 25.75 17.73 32.40
CA ASP A 187 24.55 17.34 33.13
C ASP A 187 23.27 17.56 32.31
N PRO A 188 22.47 16.51 32.03
CA PRO A 188 21.22 16.63 31.28
C PRO A 188 20.20 17.58 31.90
N GLU A 189 20.04 17.57 33.23
CA GLU A 189 18.99 18.34 33.89
C GLU A 189 19.30 19.84 33.86
N THR A 190 20.55 20.22 34.14
CA THR A 190 21.01 21.61 33.99
C THR A 190 20.83 22.11 32.56
N TRP A 191 21.19 21.30 31.55
CA TRP A 191 21.04 21.67 30.15
C TRP A 191 19.56 21.80 29.73
N LYS A 192 18.69 20.88 30.17
CA LYS A 192 17.24 20.96 29.94
C LYS A 192 16.62 22.19 30.58
N ALA A 193 17.00 22.52 31.81
CA ALA A 193 16.51 23.71 32.51
C ALA A 193 16.86 25.00 31.76
N GLN A 194 18.12 25.15 31.31
CA GLN A 194 18.56 26.29 30.52
C GLN A 194 17.82 26.39 29.18
N LEU A 195 17.69 25.25 28.48
CA LEU A 195 16.94 25.21 27.22
C LEU A 195 15.47 25.58 27.42
N SER A 196 14.83 25.04 28.46
CA SER A 196 13.44 25.34 28.82
C SER A 196 13.25 26.82 29.11
N GLU A 197 14.15 27.44 29.89
CA GLU A 197 14.12 28.88 30.16
C GLU A 197 14.18 29.69 28.86
N PHE A 198 15.08 29.36 27.93
CA PHE A 198 15.19 30.09 26.66
C PHE A 198 14.01 29.90 25.70
N ILE A 199 13.40 28.72 25.69
CA ILE A 199 12.18 28.46 24.91
C ILE A 199 10.98 29.17 25.56
N ALA A 200 10.92 29.23 26.89
CA ALA A 200 9.78 29.76 27.65
C ALA A 200 9.86 31.26 27.95
N ARG A 201 10.99 31.93 27.78
CA ARG A 201 11.21 33.35 28.16
C ARG A 201 10.14 34.32 27.61
N ASP A 202 9.50 33.99 26.49
CA ASP A 202 8.43 34.82 25.91
C ASP A 202 7.01 34.30 26.22
N LEU A 203 6.87 33.07 26.74
CA LEU A 203 5.60 32.61 27.31
C LEU A 203 5.21 33.48 28.51
N GLU A 204 6.19 34.00 29.25
CA GLU A 204 5.97 34.92 30.38
C GLU A 204 5.73 36.38 29.95
N GLN A 205 6.10 36.75 28.72
CA GLN A 205 5.82 38.08 28.14
C GLN A 205 4.57 38.10 27.26
N LEU A 206 3.75 37.05 27.27
CA LEU A 206 2.37 37.17 26.82
C LEU A 206 1.73 38.31 27.64
N PRO A 207 1.10 39.31 27.00
CA PRO A 207 0.61 40.49 27.69
C PRO A 207 -0.26 40.05 28.88
N ALA A 208 0.18 40.40 30.09
CA ALA A 208 -0.55 40.11 31.31
C ALA A 208 -1.97 40.63 31.12
N ALA A 209 -2.93 39.71 31.00
CA ALA A 209 -4.31 39.91 30.57
C ALA A 209 -4.75 41.38 30.71
N GLU A 210 -4.63 42.15 29.63
CA GLU A 210 -5.31 43.43 29.54
C GLU A 210 -6.79 43.15 29.81
N SER A 211 -7.45 44.08 30.53
CA SER A 211 -8.76 43.88 31.14
C SER A 211 -9.70 43.06 30.25
N VAL A 212 -10.45 42.12 30.84
CA VAL A 212 -11.42 41.22 30.16
C VAL A 212 -12.46 41.98 29.29
N ASP A 213 -12.50 43.31 29.37
CA ASP A 213 -13.26 44.20 28.50
C ASP A 213 -12.67 44.36 27.08
N ALA A 214 -11.39 44.01 26.86
CA ALA A 214 -10.75 44.01 25.53
C ALA A 214 -10.94 42.70 24.73
N TRP A 215 -11.64 41.71 25.31
CA TRP A 215 -11.81 40.38 24.69
C TRP A 215 -13.02 40.33 23.75
N PHE A 216 -12.87 39.66 22.62
CA PHE A 216 -13.87 39.60 21.55
C PHE A 216 -14.95 38.57 21.84
N THR A 217 -16.21 38.90 21.55
CA THR A 217 -17.27 37.91 21.42
C THR A 217 -17.28 37.30 20.01
N ILE A 218 -17.96 36.16 19.84
CA ILE A 218 -18.22 35.58 18.50
C ILE A 218 -18.84 36.61 17.55
N SER A 219 -19.69 37.51 18.07
CA SER A 219 -20.34 38.52 17.25
C SER A 219 -19.35 39.58 16.75
N ASP A 220 -18.38 39.95 17.59
CA ASP A 220 -17.37 40.96 17.25
C ASP A 220 -16.43 40.43 16.16
N VAL A 221 -15.95 39.19 16.31
CA VAL A 221 -15.11 38.54 15.29
C VAL A 221 -15.89 38.34 13.99
N ALA A 222 -17.16 37.89 14.06
CA ALA A 222 -18.00 37.68 12.88
C ALA A 222 -18.30 38.97 12.11
N GLN A 223 -18.45 40.09 12.80
CA GLN A 223 -18.61 41.39 12.15
C GLN A 223 -17.35 41.82 11.40
N GLN A 224 -16.16 41.50 11.91
CA GLN A 224 -14.90 41.88 11.27
C GLN A 224 -14.57 41.03 10.04
N VAL A 225 -14.94 39.75 10.02
CA VAL A 225 -14.58 38.84 8.90
C VAL A 225 -15.68 38.66 7.85
N LEU A 226 -16.86 39.27 8.05
CA LEU A 226 -18.05 39.10 7.19
C LEU A 226 -18.48 37.63 6.98
N LEU A 227 -18.15 36.74 7.92
CA LEU A 227 -18.52 35.32 7.91
C LEU A 227 -19.65 35.03 8.89
N THR A 228 -20.33 33.91 8.70
CA THR A 228 -21.43 33.51 9.59
C THR A 228 -20.94 33.28 11.03
N ARG A 229 -21.75 33.67 12.01
CA ARG A 229 -21.48 33.42 13.44
C ARG A 229 -21.21 31.93 13.74
N VAL A 230 -21.77 31.01 12.96
CA VAL A 230 -21.57 29.55 13.14
C VAL A 230 -20.14 29.14 12.77
N TRP A 231 -19.61 29.64 11.65
CA TRP A 231 -18.23 29.35 11.24
C TRP A 231 -17.23 29.91 12.25
N VAL A 232 -17.40 31.18 12.61
CA VAL A 232 -16.55 31.88 13.58
C VAL A 232 -16.59 31.18 14.93
N ARG A 233 -17.79 30.79 15.40
CA ARG A 233 -17.95 30.01 16.63
C ARG A 233 -17.20 28.68 16.58
N ASN A 234 -17.36 27.91 15.51
CA ASN A 234 -16.74 26.58 15.42
C ASN A 234 -15.21 26.69 15.33
N LYS A 235 -14.68 27.68 14.62
CA LYS A 235 -13.23 27.92 14.55
C LYS A 235 -12.65 28.44 15.86
N LEU A 236 -13.32 29.40 16.49
CA LEU A 236 -12.94 29.88 17.82
C LEU A 236 -13.00 28.76 18.86
N HIS A 237 -13.99 27.87 18.83
CA HIS A 237 -14.04 26.72 19.75
C HIS A 237 -12.93 25.70 19.46
N ALA A 238 -12.65 25.39 18.19
CA ALA A 238 -11.56 24.45 17.85
C ALA A 238 -10.18 24.98 18.29
N LEU A 239 -9.96 26.30 18.20
CA LEU A 239 -8.72 26.93 18.69
C LEU A 239 -8.73 27.10 20.22
N ALA A 240 -9.89 27.36 20.82
CA ALA A 240 -10.11 27.39 22.26
C ALA A 240 -9.79 26.05 22.93
N ASP A 241 -10.16 24.94 22.31
CA ASP A 241 -9.85 23.60 22.81
C ASP A 241 -8.32 23.35 22.84
N GLN A 242 -7.57 24.02 21.98
CA GLN A 242 -6.10 23.97 21.95
C GLN A 242 -5.44 24.97 22.91
N ARG A 243 -6.13 26.07 23.24
CA ARG A 243 -5.65 27.16 24.11
C ARG A 243 -6.75 27.63 25.07
N PRO A 244 -7.13 26.80 26.07
CA PRO A 244 -8.23 27.12 26.97
C PRO A 244 -8.01 28.40 27.78
N GLU A 245 -6.75 28.80 28.00
CA GLU A 245 -6.36 30.04 28.65
C GLU A 245 -6.70 31.31 27.85
N TYR A 246 -6.99 31.19 26.56
CA TYR A 246 -7.38 32.31 25.69
C TYR A 246 -8.91 32.50 25.65
N VAL A 247 -9.64 31.85 26.55
CA VAL A 247 -11.10 31.79 26.54
C VAL A 247 -11.64 32.03 27.95
N VAL A 248 -12.51 33.02 28.09
CA VAL A 248 -13.16 33.34 29.36
C VAL A 248 -14.66 33.40 29.16
N ARG A 249 -15.40 32.82 30.11
CA ARG A 249 -16.85 32.90 30.13
C ARG A 249 -17.29 34.12 30.93
N SER A 250 -17.89 35.10 30.25
CA SER A 250 -18.47 36.30 30.88
C SER A 250 -20.00 36.19 30.81
N GLY A 251 -20.60 35.70 31.89
CA GLY A 251 -22.03 35.39 31.93
C GLY A 251 -22.43 34.28 30.95
N LYS A 252 -23.32 34.58 29.99
CA LYS A 252 -23.76 33.64 28.93
C LYS A 252 -22.89 33.70 27.67
N ALA A 253 -21.98 34.68 27.57
CA ALA A 253 -21.14 34.85 26.39
C ALA A 253 -19.75 34.24 26.60
N TRP A 254 -19.26 33.61 25.55
CA TRP A 254 -17.84 33.26 25.43
C TRP A 254 -17.10 34.51 24.92
N LYS A 255 -16.07 34.91 25.66
CA LYS A 255 -15.12 35.93 25.25
C LYS A 255 -13.81 35.26 24.90
N PHE A 256 -13.19 35.72 23.82
CA PHE A 256 -11.97 35.17 23.25
C PHE A 256 -10.89 36.25 23.27
N HIS A 257 -9.68 35.86 23.64
CA HIS A 257 -8.52 36.74 23.63
C HIS A 257 -8.28 37.32 22.21
N PRO A 258 -7.83 38.57 22.08
CA PRO A 258 -7.52 39.20 20.79
C PRO A 258 -6.70 38.32 19.84
N ASP A 259 -5.71 37.57 20.32
CA ASP A 259 -4.88 36.73 19.46
C ASP A 259 -5.66 35.57 18.82
N LEU A 260 -6.63 34.99 19.53
CA LEU A 260 -7.53 33.99 18.93
C LEU A 260 -8.41 34.61 17.87
N ALA A 261 -8.91 35.82 18.14
CA ALA A 261 -9.70 36.58 17.17
C ALA A 261 -8.87 36.93 15.93
N VAL A 262 -7.64 37.43 16.11
CA VAL A 262 -6.70 37.75 15.03
C VAL A 262 -6.37 36.52 14.22
N GLN A 263 -6.08 35.37 14.84
CA GLN A 263 -5.88 34.12 14.09
C GLN A 263 -7.10 33.73 13.26
N VAL A 264 -8.32 33.89 13.78
CA VAL A 264 -9.55 33.64 13.02
C VAL A 264 -9.75 34.67 11.91
N ILE A 265 -9.37 35.93 12.13
CA ILE A 265 -9.41 37.02 11.15
C ILE A 265 -8.37 36.81 10.04
N GLU A 266 -7.18 36.34 10.38
CA GLU A 266 -6.10 36.02 9.43
C GLU A 266 -6.44 34.76 8.63
N LEU A 267 -7.00 33.74 9.28
CA LEU A 267 -7.62 32.60 8.60
C LEU A 267 -8.78 33.02 7.69
N ALA A 268 -9.32 34.23 7.87
CA ALA A 268 -10.40 34.80 7.08
C ALA A 268 -9.96 35.93 6.11
N ARG A 269 -8.65 36.25 6.00
CA ARG A 269 -8.17 37.31 5.09
C ARG A 269 -8.51 37.04 3.62
N PRO A 270 -8.69 38.12 2.82
CA PRO A 270 -9.95 38.46 2.22
C PRO A 270 -10.29 37.53 1.06
N VAL A 271 -11.53 37.09 1.03
CA VAL A 271 -12.15 36.68 -0.24
C VAL A 271 -12.13 37.92 -1.14
N PRO A 272 -11.49 37.87 -2.31
CA PRO A 272 -11.49 39.00 -3.25
C PRO A 272 -12.93 39.41 -3.64
N GLU A 273 -13.18 40.72 -3.79
CA GLU A 273 -14.52 41.29 -4.07
C GLU A 273 -15.20 40.72 -5.34
N ASP A 274 -14.41 40.10 -6.23
CA ASP A 274 -14.87 39.50 -7.49
C ASP A 274 -15.32 38.03 -7.35
N TRP A 275 -15.26 37.43 -6.16
CA TRP A 275 -15.67 36.02 -5.96
C TRP A 275 -17.19 35.88 -5.82
N ILE A 276 -17.74 34.90 -6.54
CA ILE A 276 -19.19 34.71 -6.65
C ILE A 276 -19.63 33.64 -5.65
N SER A 277 -20.70 33.90 -4.89
CA SER A 277 -21.27 32.90 -3.98
C SER A 277 -21.77 31.68 -4.75
N PHE A 278 -21.59 30.50 -4.19
CA PHE A 278 -22.02 29.25 -4.80
C PHE A 278 -23.50 29.26 -5.15
N ASP A 279 -24.36 29.90 -4.35
CA ASP A 279 -25.79 29.99 -4.64
C ASP A 279 -26.08 30.90 -5.87
N ALA A 280 -25.33 32.00 -6.03
CA ALA A 280 -25.41 32.84 -7.22
C ALA A 280 -24.89 32.12 -8.47
N CYS A 281 -23.78 31.37 -8.34
CA CYS A 281 -23.26 30.49 -9.39
C CYS A 281 -24.28 29.39 -9.75
N TRP A 282 -24.85 28.70 -8.76
CA TRP A 282 -25.76 27.58 -8.93
C TRP A 282 -27.00 27.96 -9.74
N ARG A 283 -27.53 29.18 -9.55
CA ARG A 283 -28.66 29.70 -10.33
C ARG A 283 -28.32 29.98 -11.79
N GLN A 284 -27.06 30.28 -12.11
CA GLN A 284 -26.60 30.57 -13.47
C GLN A 284 -26.14 29.34 -14.25
N LEU A 285 -25.87 28.23 -13.57
CA LEU A 285 -25.55 26.93 -14.17
C LEU A 285 -26.84 26.20 -14.60
N ASP A 286 -26.81 25.55 -15.76
CA ASP A 286 -27.88 24.64 -16.18
C ASP A 286 -27.82 23.28 -15.44
N TRP A 287 -28.83 22.44 -15.62
CA TRP A 287 -28.96 21.19 -14.85
C TRP A 287 -27.77 20.21 -15.01
N PRO A 288 -27.24 19.97 -16.21
CA PRO A 288 -25.99 19.21 -16.39
C PRO A 288 -24.80 19.83 -15.65
N ALA A 289 -24.57 21.14 -15.81
CA ALA A 289 -23.48 21.85 -15.13
C ALA A 289 -23.57 21.74 -13.60
N ARG A 290 -24.79 21.81 -13.05
CA ARG A 290 -25.06 21.66 -11.61
C ARG A 290 -24.64 20.29 -11.09
N ASN A 291 -24.99 19.22 -11.79
CA ASN A 291 -24.67 17.86 -11.36
C ASN A 291 -23.16 17.58 -11.39
N THR A 292 -22.47 18.11 -12.40
CA THR A 292 -21.02 17.97 -12.54
C THR A 292 -20.25 18.79 -11.51
N ALA A 293 -20.66 20.05 -11.31
CA ALA A 293 -20.13 20.88 -10.22
C ALA A 293 -20.35 20.18 -8.86
N TYR A 294 -21.53 19.60 -8.64
CA TYR A 294 -21.86 18.87 -7.42
C TYR A 294 -21.02 17.59 -7.24
N ALA A 295 -20.85 16.77 -8.27
CA ALA A 295 -20.06 15.55 -8.21
C ALA A 295 -18.57 15.84 -7.96
N ARG A 296 -18.01 16.88 -8.60
CA ARG A 296 -16.61 17.29 -8.40
C ARG A 296 -16.39 17.95 -7.04
N LEU A 297 -17.33 18.77 -6.56
CA LEU A 297 -17.29 19.30 -5.19
C LEU A 297 -17.33 18.17 -4.17
N ARG A 298 -18.17 17.16 -4.39
CA ARG A 298 -18.23 15.97 -3.53
C ARG A 298 -16.92 15.15 -3.58
N ALA A 299 -16.26 15.07 -4.73
CA ALA A 299 -14.96 14.42 -4.85
C ALA A 299 -13.86 15.20 -4.09
N VAL A 300 -13.86 16.54 -4.19
CA VAL A 300 -12.96 17.41 -3.40
C VAL A 300 -13.25 17.25 -1.90
N GLU A 301 -14.52 17.20 -1.48
CA GLU A 301 -14.93 16.93 -0.09
C GLU A 301 -14.43 15.56 0.41
N GLN A 302 -14.50 14.52 -0.41
CA GLN A 302 -13.97 13.19 -0.09
C GLN A 302 -12.44 13.20 0.05
N THR A 303 -11.75 13.98 -0.78
CA THR A 303 -10.29 14.12 -0.72
C THR A 303 -9.84 14.92 0.51
N LEU A 304 -10.71 15.81 1.00
CA LEU A 304 -10.51 16.60 2.22
C LEU A 304 -11.04 15.91 3.49
N GLY A 305 -11.57 14.68 3.40
CA GLY A 305 -11.91 13.84 4.55
C GLY A 305 -13.18 14.20 5.33
N GLY A 306 -14.20 14.86 4.74
CA GLY A 306 -15.37 15.36 5.49
C GLY A 306 -16.73 14.77 5.12
N GLY A 307 -17.40 14.09 6.06
CA GLY A 307 -18.79 13.61 5.98
C GLY A 307 -19.85 14.67 6.34
N HIS A 308 -19.88 15.82 5.68
CA HIS A 308 -20.74 16.96 6.07
C HIS A 308 -21.65 17.47 4.94
N SER A 309 -22.64 16.66 4.53
CA SER A 309 -23.41 16.85 3.29
C SER A 309 -24.44 18.00 3.26
N ARG A 310 -24.66 18.75 4.36
CA ARG A 310 -25.70 19.80 4.40
C ARG A 310 -25.23 21.21 4.76
N VAL A 311 -24.07 21.37 5.40
CA VAL A 311 -23.65 22.69 5.94
C VAL A 311 -22.90 23.53 4.87
N TYR A 312 -22.28 22.89 3.88
CA TYR A 312 -21.48 23.57 2.85
C TYR A 312 -22.29 24.15 1.67
N ARG A 313 -23.60 23.87 1.57
CA ARG A 313 -24.47 24.38 0.48
C ARG A 313 -24.48 25.91 0.35
N TYR A 314 -24.12 26.64 1.41
CA TYR A 314 -24.15 28.10 1.45
C TYR A 314 -22.75 28.76 1.53
N GLN A 315 -21.66 27.98 1.45
CA GLN A 315 -20.34 28.44 1.92
C GLN A 315 -19.20 28.37 0.88
N LEU A 316 -19.45 27.91 -0.34
CA LEU A 316 -18.43 27.94 -1.40
C LEU A 316 -18.44 29.30 -2.08
N LEU A 317 -17.31 29.98 -2.12
CA LEU A 317 -17.07 31.14 -2.99
C LEU A 317 -16.20 30.64 -4.12
N LEU A 318 -16.64 30.81 -5.36
CA LEU A 318 -15.91 30.38 -6.55
C LEU A 318 -15.18 31.59 -7.12
N SER A 319 -13.88 31.45 -7.35
CA SER A 319 -13.14 32.44 -8.13
C SER A 319 -13.73 32.55 -9.54
N PRO A 320 -13.67 33.72 -10.19
CA PRO A 320 -14.15 33.89 -11.57
C PRO A 320 -13.53 32.89 -12.55
N ASP A 321 -12.25 32.57 -12.39
CA ASP A 321 -11.55 31.59 -13.22
C ASP A 321 -12.12 30.17 -13.04
N LEU A 322 -12.33 29.73 -11.79
CA LEU A 322 -12.94 28.43 -11.52
C LEU A 322 -14.38 28.36 -12.05
N PHE A 323 -15.14 29.46 -11.97
CA PHE A 323 -16.47 29.55 -12.54
C PHE A 323 -16.46 29.42 -14.07
N GLN A 324 -15.55 30.12 -14.77
CA GLN A 324 -15.41 29.99 -16.22
C GLN A 324 -14.96 28.59 -16.62
N ARG A 325 -14.06 27.96 -15.85
CA ARG A 325 -13.65 26.56 -16.06
C ARG A 325 -14.81 25.58 -15.88
N LEU A 326 -15.64 25.76 -14.86
CA LEU A 326 -16.84 24.92 -14.65
C LEU A 326 -17.85 25.09 -15.80
N LYS A 327 -18.02 26.31 -16.31
CA LYS A 327 -18.87 26.58 -17.48
C LYS A 327 -18.32 25.94 -18.75
N ALA A 328 -17.01 26.05 -18.99
CA ALA A 328 -16.32 25.41 -20.11
C ALA A 328 -16.40 23.87 -20.02
N LEU A 329 -16.22 23.31 -18.83
CA LEU A 329 -16.38 21.87 -18.58
C LEU A 329 -17.81 21.39 -18.84
N SER A 330 -18.83 22.14 -18.41
CA SER A 330 -20.20 21.75 -18.73
C SER A 330 -20.51 21.80 -20.22
N ALA A 331 -19.96 22.78 -20.95
CA ALA A 331 -20.09 22.84 -22.40
C ALA A 331 -19.42 21.63 -23.06
N TYR A 332 -18.23 21.26 -22.58
CA TYR A 332 -17.49 20.08 -23.02
C TYR A 332 -18.21 18.76 -22.72
N GLU A 333 -18.82 18.60 -21.54
CA GLU A 333 -19.60 17.40 -21.21
C GLU A 333 -20.88 17.27 -22.04
N ARG A 334 -21.53 18.39 -22.37
CA ARG A 334 -22.65 18.39 -23.32
C ARG A 334 -22.17 17.94 -24.69
N GLN A 335 -21.06 18.49 -25.17
CA GLN A 335 -20.43 18.06 -26.43
C GLN A 335 -20.13 16.56 -26.44
N ILE A 336 -19.55 16.00 -25.36
CA ILE A 336 -19.30 14.55 -25.26
C ILE A 336 -20.61 13.75 -25.33
N ARG A 337 -21.66 14.16 -24.61
CA ARG A 337 -22.94 13.43 -24.63
C ARG A 337 -23.62 13.46 -26.00
N ASP A 338 -23.47 14.55 -26.72
CA ASP A 338 -24.13 14.75 -28.02
C ASP A 338 -23.34 14.10 -29.17
N GLU A 339 -22.00 14.15 -29.11
CA GLU A 339 -21.15 13.70 -30.21
C GLU A 339 -20.55 12.30 -29.97
N TRP A 340 -20.17 11.94 -28.74
CA TRP A 340 -19.42 10.71 -28.47
C TRP A 340 -20.33 9.50 -28.27
N VAL A 341 -19.81 8.31 -28.58
CA VAL A 341 -20.60 7.08 -28.54
C VAL A 341 -20.50 6.42 -27.16
N PRO A 342 -21.61 6.17 -26.45
CA PRO A 342 -21.58 5.47 -25.18
C PRO A 342 -21.06 4.03 -25.34
N MET A 343 -20.25 3.56 -24.38
CA MET A 343 -19.67 2.22 -24.38
C MET A 343 -20.72 1.09 -24.50
N PRO A 344 -21.90 1.15 -23.85
CA PRO A 344 -22.95 0.14 -24.08
C PRO A 344 -23.44 0.10 -25.53
N THR A 345 -23.51 1.26 -26.20
CA THR A 345 -23.84 1.35 -27.63
C THR A 345 -22.74 0.71 -28.48
N MET A 346 -21.46 0.92 -28.14
CA MET A 346 -20.35 0.26 -28.82
C MET A 346 -20.36 -1.26 -28.65
N VAL A 347 -20.64 -1.76 -27.44
CA VAL A 347 -20.82 -3.20 -27.18
C VAL A 347 -21.93 -3.78 -28.06
N LYS A 348 -23.07 -3.07 -28.15
CA LYS A 348 -24.19 -3.49 -29.00
C LYS A 348 -23.85 -3.45 -30.50
N ARG A 349 -23.16 -2.42 -30.97
CA ARG A 349 -22.77 -2.24 -32.39
C ARG A 349 -21.75 -3.29 -32.83
N THR A 350 -20.78 -3.62 -31.98
CA THR A 350 -19.65 -4.49 -32.34
C THR A 350 -19.85 -5.95 -31.93
N GLY A 351 -20.75 -6.22 -30.98
CA GLY A 351 -20.88 -7.53 -30.33
C GLY A 351 -19.65 -7.93 -29.49
N LYS A 352 -18.77 -6.98 -29.17
CA LYS A 352 -17.53 -7.22 -28.41
C LYS A 352 -17.65 -6.78 -26.95
N SER A 353 -16.81 -7.35 -26.08
CA SER A 353 -16.79 -6.98 -24.66
C SER A 353 -16.17 -5.60 -24.45
N ILE A 354 -16.52 -4.95 -23.33
CA ILE A 354 -15.98 -3.64 -22.94
C ILE A 354 -14.45 -3.66 -22.91
N THR A 355 -13.84 -4.71 -22.35
CA THR A 355 -12.37 -4.84 -22.27
C THR A 355 -11.72 -4.88 -23.64
N TRP A 356 -12.36 -5.54 -24.62
CA TRP A 356 -11.85 -5.59 -25.99
C TRP A 356 -11.91 -4.22 -26.66
N ILE A 357 -13.04 -3.52 -26.50
CA ILE A 357 -13.24 -2.18 -27.09
C ILE A 357 -12.25 -1.19 -26.48
N LYS A 358 -12.06 -1.19 -25.16
CA LYS A 358 -11.06 -0.34 -24.48
C LYS A 358 -9.66 -0.51 -25.05
N LYS A 359 -9.19 -1.75 -25.14
CA LYS A 359 -7.87 -2.05 -25.70
C LYS A 359 -7.72 -1.55 -27.13
N ARG A 360 -8.77 -1.61 -27.95
CA ARG A 360 -8.74 -1.09 -29.32
C ARG A 360 -8.76 0.43 -29.40
N VAL A 361 -9.42 1.10 -28.47
CA VAL A 361 -9.31 2.55 -28.36
C VAL A 361 -7.90 2.95 -27.93
N GLU A 362 -7.29 2.23 -26.99
CA GLU A 362 -5.90 2.42 -26.57
C GLU A 362 -4.90 2.17 -27.71
N ASP A 363 -5.10 1.11 -28.52
CA ASP A 363 -4.28 0.82 -29.70
C ASP A 363 -4.41 1.92 -30.79
N ALA A 364 -5.60 2.51 -30.93
CA ALA A 364 -5.88 3.58 -31.89
C ALA A 364 -5.40 4.97 -31.41
N GLN A 365 -5.10 5.09 -30.11
CA GLN A 365 -4.90 6.37 -29.45
C GLN A 365 -3.63 7.13 -29.90
N GLY A 366 -2.63 6.43 -30.47
CA GLY A 366 -1.33 7.02 -30.79
C GLY A 366 -0.69 7.73 -29.57
N GLU A 367 0.41 8.45 -29.79
CA GLU A 367 0.95 9.35 -28.76
C GLU A 367 0.14 10.66 -28.77
N GLY A 368 -0.95 10.74 -27.98
CA GLY A 368 -1.46 12.05 -27.51
C GLY A 368 -2.95 12.38 -27.64
N GLY A 369 -3.85 11.46 -28.02
CA GLY A 369 -5.31 11.73 -28.01
C GLY A 369 -6.02 11.12 -26.79
N ASP A 370 -7.00 11.78 -26.20
CA ASP A 370 -7.92 11.18 -25.21
C ASP A 370 -9.17 10.65 -25.92
N TYR A 371 -9.20 9.38 -26.34
CA TYR A 371 -10.36 8.79 -27.05
C TYR A 371 -11.36 8.09 -26.13
N LEU A 372 -11.09 8.07 -24.81
CA LEU A 372 -11.97 7.54 -23.77
C LEU A 372 -12.23 8.60 -22.71
N VAL A 373 -13.49 8.91 -22.45
CA VAL A 373 -13.89 9.81 -21.35
C VAL A 373 -14.98 9.15 -20.51
N THR A 374 -14.84 9.24 -19.19
CA THR A 374 -15.87 8.75 -18.26
C THR A 374 -16.70 9.93 -17.76
N LEU A 375 -18.01 9.94 -18.03
CA LEU A 375 -18.96 10.90 -17.48
C LEU A 375 -19.96 10.17 -16.57
N GLY A 376 -19.88 10.44 -15.27
CA GLY A 376 -20.62 9.68 -14.26
C GLY A 376 -20.18 8.22 -14.23
N SER A 377 -21.12 7.28 -14.37
CA SER A 377 -20.83 5.84 -14.46
C SER A 377 -20.69 5.33 -15.90
N THR A 378 -20.83 6.21 -16.91
CA THR A 378 -20.84 5.83 -18.32
C THR A 378 -19.53 6.23 -18.99
N LEU A 379 -18.88 5.25 -19.62
CA LEU A 379 -17.70 5.45 -20.46
C LEU A 379 -18.14 5.78 -21.88
N TYR A 380 -17.53 6.80 -22.49
CA TYR A 380 -17.77 7.24 -23.86
C TYR A 380 -16.52 7.01 -24.71
N VAL A 381 -16.73 6.71 -25.98
CA VAL A 381 -15.69 6.51 -27.00
C VAL A 381 -15.81 7.65 -28.01
N HIS A 382 -14.70 8.31 -28.29
CA HIS A 382 -14.65 9.40 -29.28
C HIS A 382 -15.14 8.89 -30.66
N PRO A 383 -15.88 9.70 -31.44
CA PRO A 383 -16.52 9.26 -32.68
C PRO A 383 -15.58 8.61 -33.68
N GLU A 384 -14.39 9.20 -33.86
CA GLU A 384 -13.39 8.68 -34.78
C GLU A 384 -12.89 7.28 -34.38
N ALA A 385 -12.58 7.05 -33.10
CA ALA A 385 -12.24 5.71 -32.63
C ALA A 385 -13.44 4.76 -32.71
N ALA A 386 -14.66 5.25 -32.46
CA ALA A 386 -15.86 4.44 -32.59
C ALA A 386 -16.08 3.97 -34.04
N GLU A 387 -15.82 4.83 -35.03
CA GLU A 387 -15.87 4.50 -36.45
C GLU A 387 -14.76 3.52 -36.85
N GLN A 388 -13.51 3.79 -36.46
CA GLN A 388 -12.38 2.89 -36.71
C GLN A 388 -12.61 1.50 -36.11
N ILE A 389 -13.13 1.42 -34.89
CA ILE A 389 -13.44 0.15 -34.22
C ILE A 389 -14.61 -0.57 -34.92
N THR A 390 -15.63 0.16 -35.34
CA THR A 390 -16.77 -0.41 -36.07
C THR A 390 -16.31 -0.95 -37.43
N PHE A 391 -15.47 -0.20 -38.15
CA PHE A 391 -14.85 -0.61 -39.41
C PHE A 391 -13.97 -1.84 -39.23
N ALA A 392 -13.04 -1.83 -38.27
CA ALA A 392 -12.20 -2.98 -37.95
C ALA A 392 -13.04 -4.21 -37.58
N THR A 393 -14.15 -4.03 -36.87
CA THR A 393 -15.09 -5.13 -36.57
C THR A 393 -15.76 -5.69 -37.82
N SER A 394 -16.09 -4.83 -38.79
CA SER A 394 -16.64 -5.27 -40.08
C SER A 394 -15.61 -6.02 -40.94
N GLU A 395 -14.35 -5.58 -40.94
CA GLU A 395 -13.24 -6.32 -41.56
C GLU A 395 -12.99 -7.66 -40.87
N PHE A 396 -13.13 -7.71 -39.54
CA PHE A 396 -13.04 -8.98 -38.81
C PHE A 396 -14.13 -9.97 -39.23
N LEU A 397 -15.37 -9.49 -39.47
CA LEU A 397 -16.44 -10.34 -39.98
C LEU A 397 -16.21 -10.82 -41.43
N ALA A 398 -15.35 -10.13 -42.18
CA ALA A 398 -14.93 -10.54 -43.51
C ALA A 398 -13.77 -11.56 -43.50
N LEU A 399 -13.14 -11.83 -42.34
CA LEU A 399 -12.15 -12.90 -42.23
C LEU A 399 -12.83 -14.26 -42.41
N GLY A 400 -12.49 -14.94 -43.50
CA GLY A 400 -12.93 -16.32 -43.74
C GLY A 400 -12.35 -17.32 -42.74
N ASP A 401 -12.81 -18.56 -42.86
CA ASP A 401 -12.22 -19.69 -42.15
C ASP A 401 -10.76 -19.91 -42.61
N PRO A 402 -9.86 -20.38 -41.73
CA PRO A 402 -8.50 -20.71 -42.13
C PRO A 402 -8.54 -21.84 -43.19
N PRO A 403 -7.63 -21.82 -44.19
CA PRO A 403 -7.54 -22.89 -45.17
C PRO A 403 -7.29 -24.23 -44.48
N GLU A 404 -7.73 -25.31 -45.12
CA GLU A 404 -7.59 -26.66 -44.57
C GLU A 404 -6.13 -26.99 -44.21
N GLY A 405 -5.92 -27.57 -43.03
CA GLY A 405 -4.60 -27.93 -42.51
C GLY A 405 -3.81 -26.80 -41.83
N TRP A 406 -4.27 -25.55 -41.90
CA TRP A 406 -3.60 -24.45 -41.22
C TRP A 406 -3.81 -24.52 -39.71
N LEU A 407 -2.75 -24.24 -38.94
CA LEU A 407 -2.75 -24.37 -37.49
C LEU A 407 -2.62 -23.01 -36.81
N SER A 408 -3.47 -22.72 -35.83
CA SER A 408 -3.24 -21.60 -34.90
C SER A 408 -1.95 -21.81 -34.09
N LEU A 409 -1.42 -20.77 -33.43
CA LEU A 409 -0.21 -20.88 -32.58
C LEU A 409 -0.28 -22.07 -31.60
N GLY A 410 -1.41 -22.25 -30.90
CA GLY A 410 -1.62 -23.39 -30.00
C GLY A 410 -1.81 -24.75 -30.72
N GLY A 411 -2.17 -24.73 -31.99
CA GLY A 411 -2.12 -25.90 -32.88
C GLY A 411 -0.68 -26.26 -33.25
N VAL A 412 0.13 -25.27 -33.63
CA VAL A 412 1.58 -25.45 -33.91
C VAL A 412 2.29 -25.96 -32.66
N GLN A 413 2.04 -25.37 -31.50
CA GLN A 413 2.60 -25.80 -30.22
C GLN A 413 2.37 -27.29 -29.94
N ARG A 414 1.13 -27.76 -30.11
CA ARG A 414 0.80 -29.18 -29.92
C ARG A 414 1.38 -30.06 -31.02
N ALA A 415 1.46 -29.56 -32.25
CA ALA A 415 2.04 -30.31 -33.36
C ALA A 415 3.56 -30.48 -33.21
N LEU A 416 4.23 -29.56 -32.53
CA LEU A 416 5.66 -29.61 -32.23
C LEU A 416 5.95 -30.29 -30.89
N ASP A 417 5.00 -30.31 -29.94
CA ASP A 417 5.20 -30.69 -28.54
C ASP A 417 6.25 -29.78 -27.87
N ASP A 418 5.99 -28.46 -27.92
CA ASP A 418 6.92 -27.42 -27.48
C ASP A 418 6.25 -26.39 -26.55
N ASP A 419 7.05 -25.50 -25.96
CA ASP A 419 6.53 -24.37 -25.22
C ASP A 419 6.14 -23.20 -26.15
N SER A 420 5.13 -22.42 -25.75
CA SER A 420 4.58 -21.37 -26.62
C SER A 420 5.57 -20.24 -26.91
N ALA A 421 6.50 -19.96 -25.99
CA ALA A 421 7.47 -18.88 -26.15
C ALA A 421 8.54 -19.28 -27.17
N HIS A 422 9.01 -20.53 -27.12
CA HIS A 422 9.91 -21.10 -28.11
C HIS A 422 9.28 -21.04 -29.51
N VAL A 423 8.06 -21.58 -29.66
CA VAL A 423 7.37 -21.61 -30.96
C VAL A 423 7.18 -20.19 -31.50
N HIS A 424 6.81 -19.23 -30.65
CA HIS A 424 6.68 -17.84 -31.07
C HIS A 424 8.02 -17.24 -31.53
N ALA A 425 9.11 -17.48 -30.81
CA ALA A 425 10.44 -16.97 -31.18
C ALA A 425 10.93 -17.56 -32.51
N GLN A 426 10.72 -18.86 -32.75
CA GLN A 426 11.08 -19.51 -34.01
C GLN A 426 10.23 -19.00 -35.17
N LEU A 427 8.92 -18.81 -34.95
CA LEU A 427 8.02 -18.24 -35.94
C LEU A 427 8.43 -16.81 -36.28
N GLU A 428 8.70 -15.97 -35.28
CA GLU A 428 9.13 -14.59 -35.47
C GLU A 428 10.44 -14.52 -36.26
N LYS A 429 11.42 -15.36 -35.89
CA LYS A 429 12.69 -15.50 -36.62
C LYS A 429 12.46 -15.87 -38.09
N LEU A 430 11.66 -16.91 -38.35
CA LEU A 430 11.37 -17.36 -39.71
C LEU A 430 10.58 -16.32 -40.52
N THR A 431 9.63 -15.61 -39.90
CA THR A 431 8.86 -14.55 -40.57
C THR A 431 9.67 -13.29 -40.85
N THR A 432 10.74 -13.05 -40.08
CA THR A 432 11.61 -11.88 -40.24
C THR A 432 12.76 -12.16 -41.22
N GLU A 433 13.30 -13.38 -41.21
CA GLU A 433 14.44 -13.78 -42.05
C GLU A 433 14.03 -14.21 -43.47
N LYS A 434 12.78 -14.64 -43.69
CA LYS A 434 12.26 -15.02 -45.00
C LYS A 434 10.86 -14.42 -45.21
N VAL A 435 10.73 -13.58 -46.25
CA VAL A 435 9.46 -12.95 -46.63
C VAL A 435 8.52 -14.00 -47.22
N TRP A 436 7.81 -14.74 -46.37
CA TRP A 436 6.75 -15.67 -46.78
C TRP A 436 5.41 -15.16 -46.27
N ALA A 437 4.95 -14.05 -46.85
CA ALA A 437 3.62 -13.50 -46.57
C ALA A 437 2.48 -14.50 -46.87
N SER A 438 2.75 -15.56 -47.65
CA SER A 438 1.79 -16.61 -47.99
C SER A 438 1.69 -17.75 -46.97
N ASP A 439 2.62 -17.88 -46.03
CA ASP A 439 2.71 -19.04 -45.12
C ASP A 439 2.09 -18.80 -43.72
N TRP A 440 1.52 -17.62 -43.52
CA TRP A 440 0.71 -17.32 -42.35
C TRP A 440 -0.34 -16.26 -42.70
N GLY A 441 -1.40 -16.18 -41.91
CA GLY A 441 -2.55 -15.33 -42.21
C GLY A 441 -3.45 -15.21 -40.99
N THR A 442 -4.25 -14.15 -40.94
CA THR A 442 -5.20 -13.93 -39.85
C THR A 442 -6.57 -14.39 -40.30
N TYR A 443 -7.17 -15.32 -39.56
CA TYR A 443 -8.47 -15.89 -39.88
C TYR A 443 -9.39 -15.84 -38.66
N ALA A 444 -10.68 -16.02 -38.91
CA ALA A 444 -11.67 -16.11 -37.84
C ALA A 444 -11.50 -17.42 -37.06
N ARG A 445 -11.44 -17.32 -35.73
CA ARG A 445 -11.56 -18.48 -34.83
C ARG A 445 -12.84 -18.35 -34.01
N TRP A 446 -13.66 -19.39 -34.05
CA TRP A 446 -14.85 -19.53 -33.20
C TRP A 446 -14.47 -20.17 -31.85
N LYS A 447 -15.02 -19.64 -30.75
CA LYS A 447 -14.78 -20.17 -29.38
C LYS A 447 -16.10 -20.55 -28.70
N GLY A 448 -16.45 -21.84 -28.73
CA GLY A 448 -17.67 -22.37 -28.12
C GLY A 448 -18.95 -22.07 -28.94
N GLU A 449 -20.12 -22.36 -28.37
CA GLU A 449 -21.42 -22.09 -29.01
C GLU A 449 -21.71 -20.58 -29.13
N GLN A 450 -21.14 -19.78 -28.23
CA GLN A 450 -21.15 -18.33 -28.37
C GLN A 450 -20.11 -17.96 -29.43
N ARG A 451 -20.62 -17.59 -30.61
CA ARG A 451 -19.90 -17.16 -31.82
C ARG A 451 -19.00 -15.92 -31.60
N ILE A 452 -18.01 -16.01 -30.71
CA ILE A 452 -17.03 -14.95 -30.47
C ILE A 452 -15.95 -15.10 -31.53
N LEU A 453 -15.98 -14.21 -32.53
CA LEU A 453 -15.01 -14.15 -33.60
C LEU A 453 -13.71 -13.51 -33.09
N ILE A 454 -12.64 -14.31 -33.00
CA ILE A 454 -11.32 -13.87 -32.57
C ILE A 454 -10.37 -13.96 -33.77
N PRO A 455 -9.79 -12.84 -34.25
CA PRO A 455 -8.73 -12.88 -35.25
C PRO A 455 -7.54 -13.63 -34.67
N THR A 456 -7.23 -14.77 -35.27
CA THR A 456 -6.13 -15.63 -34.82
C THR A 456 -5.17 -15.80 -35.98
N ARG A 457 -3.86 -15.67 -35.73
CA ARG A 457 -2.86 -16.04 -36.75
C ARG A 457 -2.84 -17.56 -36.88
N TYR A 458 -2.94 -18.02 -38.12
CA TYR A 458 -2.75 -19.39 -38.51
C TYR A 458 -1.51 -19.51 -39.39
N TYR A 459 -0.88 -20.67 -39.35
CA TYR A 459 0.37 -20.98 -40.02
C TYR A 459 0.15 -22.15 -40.97
N SER A 460 0.70 -22.06 -42.18
CA SER A 460 0.54 -23.06 -43.23
C SER A 460 1.15 -24.41 -42.81
N PRO A 461 0.65 -25.53 -43.34
CA PRO A 461 1.27 -26.85 -43.14
C PRO A 461 2.77 -26.87 -43.48
N SER A 462 3.19 -26.16 -44.52
CA SER A 462 4.58 -26.07 -44.97
C SER A 462 5.48 -25.41 -43.93
N LEU A 463 5.04 -24.30 -43.33
CA LEU A 463 5.77 -23.62 -42.26
C LEU A 463 5.87 -24.49 -41.01
N VAL A 464 4.78 -25.19 -40.65
CA VAL A 464 4.78 -26.13 -39.52
C VAL A 464 5.72 -27.31 -39.77
N ALA A 465 5.75 -27.86 -40.98
CA ALA A 465 6.68 -28.92 -41.36
C ALA A 465 8.13 -28.46 -41.26
N MET A 466 8.41 -27.22 -41.67
CA MET A 466 9.74 -26.64 -41.57
C MET A 466 10.19 -26.46 -40.11
N LEU A 467 9.30 -25.98 -39.24
CA LEU A 467 9.56 -25.90 -37.80
C LEU A 467 9.88 -27.27 -37.20
N LYS A 468 9.15 -28.32 -37.62
CA LYS A 468 9.45 -29.71 -37.23
C LYS A 468 10.85 -30.12 -37.67
N SER A 469 11.22 -29.88 -38.93
CA SER A 469 12.54 -30.22 -39.46
C SER A 469 13.66 -29.46 -38.75
N ASN A 470 13.48 -28.15 -38.49
CA ASN A 470 14.45 -27.34 -37.74
C ASN A 470 14.62 -27.84 -36.30
N ARG A 471 13.54 -28.28 -35.65
CA ARG A 471 13.60 -28.87 -34.31
C ARG A 471 14.36 -30.19 -34.31
N VAL A 472 14.12 -31.06 -35.28
CA VAL A 472 14.88 -32.32 -35.39
C VAL A 472 16.38 -32.03 -35.61
N ALA A 473 16.72 -31.02 -36.42
CA ALA A 473 18.10 -30.60 -36.62
C ALA A 473 18.74 -29.98 -35.36
N GLN A 474 17.97 -29.20 -34.58
CA GLN A 474 18.45 -28.61 -33.31
C GLN A 474 18.55 -29.64 -32.19
N ALA A 475 17.64 -30.60 -32.10
CA ALA A 475 17.71 -31.72 -31.16
C ALA A 475 18.88 -32.68 -31.46
N ALA A 476 19.33 -32.72 -32.72
CA ALA A 476 20.50 -33.48 -33.15
C ALA A 476 21.84 -32.77 -32.88
N GLN A 477 21.83 -31.47 -32.55
CA GLN A 477 23.02 -30.80 -32.03
C GLN A 477 23.11 -31.06 -30.52
N PRO A 478 24.12 -31.79 -30.03
CA PRO A 478 24.32 -31.91 -28.60
C PRO A 478 24.57 -30.50 -28.05
N LEU A 479 23.59 -29.96 -27.33
CA LEU A 479 23.79 -28.85 -26.39
C LEU A 479 25.08 -29.19 -25.63
N GLY A 480 26.12 -28.38 -25.85
CA GLY A 480 27.51 -28.71 -25.57
C GLY A 480 27.62 -29.57 -24.30
N SER A 481 28.12 -30.79 -24.45
CA SER A 481 28.19 -31.85 -23.44
C SER A 481 28.87 -31.43 -22.13
N GLU A 482 29.45 -30.23 -22.10
CA GLU A 482 30.16 -29.62 -20.99
C GLU A 482 29.24 -28.80 -20.06
N TYR A 483 28.05 -28.37 -20.53
CA TYR A 483 27.22 -27.40 -19.80
C TYR A 483 26.16 -28.01 -18.88
N GLY A 484 26.01 -29.34 -18.80
CA GLY A 484 25.02 -29.97 -17.92
C GLY A 484 23.56 -29.80 -18.38
N THR A 485 22.59 -30.20 -17.56
CA THR A 485 21.15 -30.14 -17.85
C THR A 485 20.40 -29.29 -16.82
N THR A 486 19.33 -28.61 -17.20
CA THR A 486 18.48 -27.89 -16.25
C THR A 486 17.51 -28.86 -15.56
N LEU A 487 16.98 -28.51 -14.37
CA LEU A 487 15.98 -29.36 -13.71
C LEU A 487 14.72 -29.56 -14.54
N THR A 488 14.33 -28.56 -15.34
CA THR A 488 13.18 -28.67 -16.25
C THR A 488 13.44 -29.70 -17.34
N ALA A 489 14.56 -29.58 -18.06
CA ALA A 489 14.92 -30.53 -19.11
C ALA A 489 15.13 -31.96 -18.55
N LEU A 490 15.68 -32.06 -17.33
CA LEU A 490 15.81 -33.34 -16.65
C LEU A 490 14.45 -33.91 -16.23
N ALA A 491 13.50 -33.09 -15.79
CA ALA A 491 12.15 -33.56 -15.45
C ALA A 491 11.44 -34.15 -16.67
N ASP A 492 11.53 -33.48 -17.80
CA ASP A 492 10.89 -33.89 -19.06
C ASP A 492 11.49 -35.20 -19.59
N THR A 493 12.81 -35.38 -19.44
CA THR A 493 13.52 -36.56 -19.97
C THR A 493 13.57 -37.76 -19.03
N SER A 494 13.52 -37.54 -17.71
CA SER A 494 13.64 -38.62 -16.72
C SER A 494 12.30 -39.12 -16.17
N GLY A 495 11.22 -38.38 -16.39
CA GLY A 495 9.92 -38.65 -15.76
C GLY A 495 9.88 -38.34 -14.25
N ILE A 496 10.95 -37.78 -13.70
CA ILE A 496 11.03 -37.33 -12.30
C ILE A 496 10.43 -35.93 -12.21
N SER A 497 9.49 -35.70 -11.29
CA SER A 497 8.92 -34.36 -11.13
C SER A 497 9.99 -33.34 -10.73
N ARG A 498 9.89 -32.10 -11.23
CA ARG A 498 10.83 -31.02 -10.92
C ARG A 498 11.03 -30.80 -9.42
N TYR A 499 9.95 -30.84 -8.63
CA TYR A 499 10.02 -30.70 -7.18
C TYR A 499 10.92 -31.76 -6.52
N LYS A 500 10.86 -33.01 -7.00
CA LYS A 500 11.74 -34.09 -6.51
C LYS A 500 13.18 -33.93 -6.99
N LEU A 501 13.40 -33.41 -8.20
CA LEU A 501 14.74 -33.05 -8.65
C LEU A 501 15.33 -31.90 -7.82
N GLU A 502 14.52 -30.95 -7.34
CA GLU A 502 14.96 -29.90 -6.41
C GLU A 502 15.36 -30.47 -5.05
N GLU A 503 14.61 -31.45 -4.52
CA GLU A 503 14.97 -32.20 -3.31
C GLU A 503 16.31 -32.96 -3.50
N TYR A 504 16.44 -33.68 -4.61
CA TYR A 504 17.70 -34.38 -4.94
C TYR A 504 18.87 -33.42 -5.13
N ALA A 505 18.63 -32.24 -5.69
CA ALA A 505 19.66 -31.21 -5.85
C ALA A 505 20.15 -30.69 -4.50
N ALA A 506 19.24 -30.52 -3.53
CA ALA A 506 19.61 -30.13 -2.17
C ALA A 506 20.44 -31.22 -1.49
N ASP A 507 20.00 -32.48 -1.57
CA ASP A 507 20.76 -33.63 -1.02
C ASP A 507 22.14 -33.78 -1.67
N TYR A 508 22.20 -33.63 -3.00
CA TYR A 508 23.44 -33.71 -3.77
C TYR A 508 24.44 -32.62 -3.37
N ALA A 509 23.95 -31.41 -3.12
CA ALA A 509 24.77 -30.29 -2.68
C ALA A 509 25.27 -30.46 -1.23
N VAL A 510 24.41 -30.90 -0.31
CA VAL A 510 24.77 -31.14 1.10
C VAL A 510 25.78 -32.28 1.22
N GLY A 511 25.57 -33.37 0.48
CA GLY A 511 26.46 -34.54 0.52
C GLY A 511 27.79 -34.36 -0.20
N GLN A 512 28.03 -33.21 -0.85
CA GLN A 512 29.21 -32.95 -1.68
C GLN A 512 29.51 -34.09 -2.68
N ILE A 513 28.45 -34.69 -3.23
CA ILE A 513 28.53 -35.91 -4.04
C ILE A 513 29.21 -35.64 -5.40
N GLY A 514 29.25 -34.38 -5.82
CA GLY A 514 30.04 -33.94 -6.96
C GLY A 514 29.94 -32.42 -7.18
N PRO A 515 30.30 -31.93 -8.38
CA PRO A 515 30.38 -30.50 -8.63
C PRO A 515 29.01 -29.80 -8.48
N PRO A 516 28.97 -28.58 -7.92
CA PRO A 516 27.72 -27.86 -7.74
C PRO A 516 27.11 -27.47 -9.10
N ALA A 517 25.79 -27.22 -9.09
CA ALA A 517 25.13 -26.63 -10.23
C ALA A 517 25.76 -25.27 -10.58
N ARG A 518 25.94 -24.99 -11.87
CA ARG A 518 26.54 -23.74 -12.36
C ARG A 518 25.45 -22.83 -12.92
N PRO A 519 25.46 -21.53 -12.61
CA PRO A 519 24.63 -20.57 -13.34
C PRO A 519 25.10 -20.52 -14.79
N GLY A 520 24.14 -20.46 -15.72
CA GLY A 520 24.39 -20.34 -17.14
C GLY A 520 23.20 -19.70 -17.86
N ILE A 521 23.44 -19.10 -19.02
CA ILE A 521 22.38 -18.50 -19.81
C ILE A 521 21.76 -19.59 -20.68
N HIS A 522 20.46 -19.84 -20.49
CA HIS A 522 19.73 -20.79 -21.32
C HIS A 522 19.68 -20.30 -22.77
N PRO A 523 20.09 -21.10 -23.76
CA PRO A 523 20.36 -20.61 -25.12
C PRO A 523 19.12 -20.10 -25.85
N VAL A 524 17.93 -20.59 -25.48
CA VAL A 524 16.66 -20.20 -26.09
C VAL A 524 16.03 -19.03 -25.34
N SER A 525 15.64 -19.23 -24.06
CA SER A 525 14.99 -18.20 -23.24
C SER A 525 15.87 -17.03 -22.84
N ARG A 526 17.20 -17.13 -22.99
CA ARG A 526 18.21 -16.19 -22.47
C ARG A 526 18.11 -15.89 -20.96
N GLN A 527 17.38 -16.72 -20.22
CA GLN A 527 17.30 -16.62 -18.76
C GLN A 527 18.53 -17.27 -18.13
N GLU A 528 19.01 -16.67 -17.05
CA GLU A 528 20.02 -17.30 -16.21
C GLU A 528 19.38 -18.45 -15.43
N LEU A 529 19.83 -19.67 -15.70
CA LEU A 529 19.35 -20.91 -15.08
C LEU A 529 20.50 -21.67 -14.44
N LEU A 530 20.18 -22.54 -13.49
CA LEU A 530 21.15 -23.48 -12.94
C LEU A 530 21.23 -24.73 -13.82
N PHE A 531 22.45 -25.05 -14.22
CA PHE A 531 22.77 -26.26 -14.96
C PHE A 531 23.46 -27.27 -14.06
N TYR A 532 22.96 -28.50 -14.10
CA TYR A 532 23.39 -29.60 -13.28
C TYR A 532 24.29 -30.55 -14.07
N PRO A 533 25.42 -30.97 -13.49
CA PRO A 533 26.39 -31.80 -14.20
C PRO A 533 25.85 -33.23 -14.43
N PRO A 534 26.40 -34.01 -15.36
CA PRO A 534 25.96 -35.38 -15.64
C PRO A 534 25.93 -36.30 -14.41
N GLN A 535 26.83 -36.07 -13.44
CA GLN A 535 26.87 -36.80 -12.17
C GLN A 535 25.59 -36.59 -11.35
N PHE A 536 25.01 -35.39 -11.36
CA PHE A 536 23.72 -35.14 -10.72
C PHE A 536 22.59 -35.92 -11.41
N VAL A 537 22.61 -36.02 -12.74
CA VAL A 537 21.61 -36.80 -13.50
C VAL A 537 21.65 -38.28 -13.10
N GLN A 538 22.85 -38.86 -13.01
CA GLN A 538 23.03 -40.24 -12.55
C GLN A 538 22.57 -40.42 -11.11
N TYR A 539 22.93 -39.48 -10.22
CA TYR A 539 22.49 -39.47 -8.83
C TYR A 539 20.96 -39.40 -8.71
N ALA A 540 20.30 -38.51 -9.45
CA ALA A 540 18.85 -38.37 -9.46
C ALA A 540 18.15 -39.66 -9.95
N LYS A 541 18.70 -40.31 -10.99
CA LYS A 541 18.20 -41.61 -11.47
C LYS A 541 18.40 -42.73 -10.44
N GLN A 542 19.56 -42.77 -9.79
CA GLN A 542 19.85 -43.75 -8.74
C GLN A 542 18.90 -43.57 -7.56
N ARG A 543 18.77 -42.34 -7.04
CA ARG A 543 17.82 -42.01 -5.96
C ARG A 543 16.39 -42.35 -6.33
N GLN A 544 16.00 -42.16 -7.59
CA GLN A 544 14.67 -42.54 -8.06
C GLN A 544 14.50 -44.07 -8.14
N ALA A 545 15.55 -44.82 -8.45
CA ALA A 545 15.54 -46.29 -8.48
C ALA A 545 15.55 -46.90 -7.06
N GLU A 546 16.23 -46.25 -6.10
CA GLU A 546 16.25 -46.63 -4.69
C GLU A 546 14.93 -46.33 -3.96
N ARG A 547 14.02 -45.57 -4.59
CA ARG A 547 12.73 -45.30 -3.99
C ARG A 547 11.90 -46.57 -3.84
N PRO A 548 11.19 -46.73 -2.71
CA PRO A 548 10.29 -47.84 -2.51
C PRO A 548 9.27 -47.86 -3.65
N SER A 549 9.42 -48.84 -4.53
CA SER A 549 8.58 -49.04 -5.71
C SER A 549 7.23 -49.67 -5.34
N SER A 550 6.94 -49.79 -4.04
CA SER A 550 5.73 -50.39 -3.56
C SER A 550 4.54 -49.52 -3.98
N VAL A 551 3.60 -50.18 -4.64
CA VAL A 551 2.23 -49.67 -4.78
C VAL A 551 1.64 -49.63 -3.37
N ALA A 552 0.87 -48.58 -3.07
CA ALA A 552 0.17 -48.50 -1.79
C ALA A 552 -0.66 -49.77 -1.55
N PRO A 553 -0.76 -50.26 -0.31
CA PRO A 553 -1.71 -51.32 0.01
C PRO A 553 -3.13 -50.90 -0.42
N PRO A 554 -3.98 -51.85 -0.87
CA PRO A 554 -5.25 -51.53 -1.53
C PRO A 554 -6.26 -50.79 -0.64
N ASP A 555 -6.07 -50.81 0.67
CA ASP A 555 -6.89 -50.16 1.69
C ASP A 555 -6.38 -48.76 2.12
N TRP A 556 -5.22 -48.34 1.61
CA TRP A 556 -4.70 -46.99 1.83
C TRP A 556 -5.26 -46.01 0.80
N ILE A 557 -5.53 -44.78 1.23
CA ILE A 557 -6.19 -43.79 0.38
C ILE A 557 -5.43 -42.47 0.31
N THR A 558 -5.47 -41.79 -0.82
CA THR A 558 -4.79 -40.50 -1.00
C THR A 558 -5.54 -39.36 -0.31
N LEU A 559 -4.85 -38.23 -0.09
CA LEU A 559 -5.50 -37.02 0.43
C LEU A 559 -6.67 -36.56 -0.44
N SER A 560 -6.55 -36.72 -1.76
CA SER A 560 -7.62 -36.37 -2.71
C SER A 560 -8.84 -37.27 -2.54
N ALA A 561 -8.63 -38.58 -2.35
CA ALA A 561 -9.70 -39.53 -2.06
C ALA A 561 -10.36 -39.26 -0.69
N LEU A 562 -9.57 -38.92 0.34
CA LEU A 562 -10.08 -38.47 1.64
C LEU A 562 -10.98 -37.23 1.52
N ARG A 563 -10.56 -36.22 0.74
CA ARG A 563 -11.36 -35.02 0.50
C ARG A 563 -12.70 -35.35 -0.15
N ALA A 564 -12.70 -36.25 -1.13
CA ALA A 564 -13.93 -36.69 -1.78
C ALA A 564 -14.84 -37.45 -0.81
N ARG A 565 -14.27 -38.37 -0.01
CA ARG A 565 -15.01 -39.19 0.97
C ARG A 565 -15.64 -38.37 2.09
N PHE A 566 -14.89 -37.44 2.69
CA PHE A 566 -15.34 -36.69 3.87
C PHE A 566 -15.87 -35.28 3.56
N GLN A 567 -15.75 -34.81 2.31
CA GLN A 567 -16.09 -33.43 1.91
C GLN A 567 -15.36 -32.36 2.74
N LEU A 568 -14.14 -32.68 3.21
CA LEU A 568 -13.31 -31.79 4.03
C LEU A 568 -12.31 -31.00 3.17
N GLY A 569 -11.93 -29.82 3.66
CA GLY A 569 -10.86 -29.02 3.09
C GLY A 569 -9.49 -29.69 3.22
N LYS A 570 -8.59 -29.44 2.26
CA LYS A 570 -7.21 -29.96 2.27
C LYS A 570 -6.48 -29.60 3.58
N LYS A 571 -6.69 -28.38 4.09
CA LYS A 571 -6.06 -27.92 5.34
C LYS A 571 -6.55 -28.73 6.56
N THR A 572 -7.86 -28.87 6.74
CA THR A 572 -8.44 -29.64 7.85
C THR A 572 -7.95 -31.08 7.89
N LEU A 573 -7.85 -31.75 6.74
CA LEU A 573 -7.32 -33.11 6.69
C LEU A 573 -5.82 -33.18 7.04
N LYS A 574 -5.03 -32.16 6.68
CA LYS A 574 -3.64 -32.06 7.10
C LYS A 574 -3.51 -31.81 8.59
N ASP A 575 -4.31 -30.90 9.15
CA ASP A 575 -4.31 -30.64 10.60
C ASP A 575 -4.69 -31.92 11.38
N LEU A 576 -5.65 -32.71 10.88
CA LEU A 576 -5.98 -34.02 11.43
C LEU A 576 -4.84 -35.04 11.26
N ALA A 577 -4.15 -35.05 10.12
CA ALA A 577 -2.98 -35.90 9.89
C ALA A 577 -1.84 -35.57 10.84
N ASP A 578 -1.54 -34.29 11.03
CA ASP A 578 -0.52 -33.81 11.96
C ASP A 578 -0.89 -34.18 13.42
N SER A 579 -2.19 -34.09 13.78
CA SER A 579 -2.66 -34.54 15.09
C SER A 579 -2.53 -36.05 15.28
N TYR A 580 -2.89 -36.84 14.26
CA TYR A 580 -2.74 -38.29 14.24
C TYR A 580 -1.27 -38.71 14.40
N ILE A 581 -0.35 -38.05 13.67
CA ILE A 581 1.10 -38.27 13.78
C ILE A 581 1.61 -37.85 15.17
N GLY A 582 1.14 -36.72 15.70
CA GLY A 582 1.50 -36.22 17.02
C GLY A 582 1.11 -37.17 18.15
N GLN A 583 0.02 -37.92 17.99
CA GLN A 583 -0.40 -38.98 18.92
C GLN A 583 0.39 -40.29 18.76
N ARG A 584 1.38 -40.34 17.84
CA ARG A 584 2.21 -41.52 17.53
C ARG A 584 1.38 -42.76 17.17
N LEU A 585 0.29 -42.55 16.42
CA LEU A 585 -0.53 -43.66 15.92
C LEU A 585 0.12 -44.27 14.68
N GLU A 586 0.29 -45.59 14.70
CA GLU A 586 0.84 -46.37 13.58
C GLU A 586 -0.28 -47.03 12.76
N PRO A 587 -0.15 -47.11 11.43
CA PRO A 587 0.95 -46.58 10.60
C PRO A 587 0.84 -45.06 10.42
N ALA A 588 1.97 -44.38 10.18
CA ALA A 588 1.99 -42.98 9.73
C ALA A 588 1.64 -42.85 8.23
N PRO A 589 1.12 -41.69 7.77
CA PRO A 589 1.00 -41.38 6.34
C PRO A 589 2.34 -41.59 5.64
N THR A 590 2.32 -42.29 4.51
CA THR A 590 3.54 -42.75 3.83
C THR A 590 3.42 -42.48 2.32
N PRO A 591 4.48 -41.98 1.66
CA PRO A 591 4.48 -41.82 0.21
C PRO A 591 4.49 -43.19 -0.49
N PHE A 592 3.59 -43.38 -1.45
CA PHE A 592 3.58 -44.54 -2.36
C PHE A 592 3.34 -44.10 -3.79
N LEU A 593 3.62 -44.99 -4.75
CA LEU A 593 3.25 -44.78 -6.15
C LEU A 593 1.75 -44.99 -6.35
N HIS A 594 1.07 -43.97 -6.83
CA HIS A 594 -0.34 -44.06 -7.19
C HIS A 594 -0.53 -45.06 -8.34
N PRO A 595 -1.44 -46.04 -8.23
CA PRO A 595 -1.51 -47.17 -9.17
C PRO A 595 -1.80 -46.74 -10.61
N VAL A 596 -2.65 -45.72 -10.79
CA VAL A 596 -3.02 -45.17 -12.11
C VAL A 596 -2.03 -44.12 -12.62
N THR A 597 -1.80 -43.03 -11.86
CA THR A 597 -0.99 -41.90 -12.34
C THR A 597 0.51 -42.17 -12.32
N LYS A 598 0.95 -43.23 -11.61
CA LYS A 598 2.36 -43.55 -11.32
C LYS A 598 3.11 -42.40 -10.63
N ARG A 599 2.39 -41.41 -10.10
CA ARG A 599 2.98 -40.31 -9.32
C ARG A 599 3.06 -40.74 -7.86
N GLU A 600 4.11 -40.27 -7.19
CA GLU A 600 4.24 -40.42 -5.76
C GLU A 600 3.20 -39.50 -5.08
N GLU A 601 2.29 -40.11 -4.34
CA GLU A 601 1.31 -39.41 -3.52
C GLU A 601 1.43 -39.89 -2.08
N GLU A 602 1.09 -39.01 -1.14
CA GLU A 602 0.96 -39.39 0.26
C GLU A 602 -0.32 -40.19 0.44
N PHE A 603 -0.19 -41.45 0.85
CA PHE A 603 -1.32 -42.31 1.18
C PHE A 603 -1.47 -42.40 2.69
N TYR A 604 -2.73 -42.50 3.10
CA TYR A 604 -3.13 -42.55 4.48
C TYR A 604 -3.69 -43.94 4.80
N PRO A 605 -3.26 -44.55 5.92
CA PRO A 605 -3.68 -45.90 6.28
C PRO A 605 -5.13 -45.93 6.78
N PRO A 606 -5.79 -47.11 6.80
CA PRO A 606 -7.17 -47.25 7.28
C PRO A 606 -7.40 -46.72 8.70
N GLN A 607 -6.39 -46.80 9.57
CA GLN A 607 -6.41 -46.27 10.93
C GLN A 607 -6.60 -44.76 10.92
N PHE A 608 -5.94 -44.05 10.01
CA PHE A 608 -6.16 -42.62 9.82
C PHE A 608 -7.56 -42.33 9.28
N VAL A 609 -8.09 -43.17 8.39
CA VAL A 609 -9.47 -43.01 7.89
C VAL A 609 -10.48 -43.09 9.04
N ARG A 610 -10.32 -44.06 9.95
CA ARG A 610 -11.15 -44.19 11.17
C ARG A 610 -10.93 -43.02 12.14
N TYR A 611 -9.70 -42.52 12.22
CA TYR A 611 -9.39 -41.34 13.01
C TYR A 611 -10.13 -40.11 12.47
N VAL A 612 -10.15 -39.90 11.15
CA VAL A 612 -10.94 -38.84 10.52
C VAL A 612 -12.43 -39.07 10.75
N GLU A 613 -12.95 -40.30 10.68
CA GLU A 613 -14.37 -40.58 10.97
C GLU A 613 -14.79 -40.17 12.39
N THR A 614 -13.90 -40.38 13.37
CA THR A 614 -14.15 -40.13 14.79
C THR A 614 -13.85 -38.70 15.23
N HIS A 615 -12.86 -38.06 14.60
CA HIS A 615 -12.34 -36.74 14.99
C HIS A 615 -12.64 -35.64 13.97
N GLN A 616 -13.31 -35.95 12.85
CA GLN A 616 -13.76 -34.90 11.94
C GLN A 616 -14.63 -33.92 12.72
N PRO A 617 -14.40 -32.60 12.55
CA PRO A 617 -15.29 -31.62 13.13
C PRO A 617 -16.72 -31.91 12.65
N THR A 618 -17.68 -31.88 13.58
CA THR A 618 -19.09 -32.02 13.24
C THR A 618 -19.38 -31.07 12.09
N ARG A 619 -19.85 -31.63 10.96
CA ARG A 619 -20.12 -30.85 9.76
C ARG A 619 -21.02 -29.69 10.18
N PRO A 620 -20.61 -28.42 9.96
CA PRO A 620 -21.43 -27.29 10.34
C PRO A 620 -22.83 -27.41 9.72
N LYS A 621 -23.85 -26.99 10.45
CA LYS A 621 -25.22 -26.99 9.92
C LYS A 621 -25.35 -25.90 8.84
N ALA A 622 -26.43 -25.93 8.08
CA ALA A 622 -26.81 -24.76 7.29
C ALA A 622 -27.09 -23.59 8.25
N ALA A 623 -26.74 -22.37 7.84
CA ALA A 623 -27.03 -21.19 8.63
C ALA A 623 -28.56 -21.05 8.80
N PRO A 624 -29.07 -20.79 10.02
CA PRO A 624 -30.48 -20.50 10.21
C PRO A 624 -30.90 -19.25 9.42
N ASP A 625 -32.19 -19.11 9.16
CA ASP A 625 -32.71 -17.92 8.49
C ASP A 625 -32.33 -16.65 9.25
N GLY A 626 -31.95 -15.61 8.51
CA GLY A 626 -31.49 -14.33 9.05
C GLY A 626 -29.98 -14.24 9.33
N TRP A 627 -29.25 -15.35 9.38
CA TRP A 627 -27.79 -15.31 9.55
C TRP A 627 -27.10 -14.84 8.27
N VAL A 628 -26.17 -13.89 8.41
CA VAL A 628 -25.46 -13.29 7.27
C VAL A 628 -23.99 -13.67 7.32
N SER A 629 -23.44 -14.18 6.21
CA SER A 629 -22.01 -14.48 6.18
C SER A 629 -21.20 -13.19 6.34
N ARG A 630 -20.07 -13.24 7.05
CA ARG A 630 -19.17 -12.08 7.18
C ARG A 630 -18.83 -11.49 5.81
N GLN A 631 -18.68 -12.36 4.81
CA GLN A 631 -18.38 -11.94 3.44
C GLN A 631 -19.52 -11.14 2.79
N ARG A 632 -20.77 -11.49 3.06
CA ARG A 632 -21.91 -10.76 2.52
C ARG A 632 -22.10 -9.42 3.22
N PHE A 633 -21.85 -9.37 4.52
CA PHE A 633 -21.99 -8.15 5.33
C PHE A 633 -21.07 -7.01 4.84
N TRP A 634 -19.75 -7.18 4.94
CA TRP A 634 -18.81 -6.12 4.52
C TRP A 634 -18.93 -5.70 3.03
N GLN A 635 -19.36 -6.62 2.14
CA GLN A 635 -19.65 -6.29 0.74
C GLN A 635 -20.92 -5.45 0.58
N ALA A 636 -21.95 -5.69 1.40
CA ALA A 636 -23.20 -4.93 1.35
C ALA A 636 -23.05 -3.49 1.89
N HIS A 637 -22.10 -3.28 2.81
CA HIS A 637 -21.90 -1.98 3.48
C HIS A 637 -20.63 -1.22 3.04
N ASP A 638 -19.97 -1.68 1.97
CA ASP A 638 -18.74 -1.08 1.43
C ASP A 638 -17.65 -0.82 2.50
N LYS A 639 -17.50 -1.75 3.45
CA LYS A 639 -16.48 -1.68 4.50
C LYS A 639 -15.34 -2.67 4.24
N HIS A 640 -14.14 -2.33 4.70
CA HIS A 640 -12.99 -3.21 4.57
C HIS A 640 -13.02 -4.37 5.59
N ARG A 641 -12.38 -5.51 5.26
CA ARG A 641 -12.39 -6.75 6.07
C ARG A 641 -11.92 -6.52 7.50
N GLN A 642 -10.91 -5.66 7.65
CA GLN A 642 -10.29 -5.33 8.93
C GLN A 642 -11.20 -4.49 9.83
N TRP A 643 -12.07 -3.64 9.27
CA TRP A 643 -13.07 -2.92 10.07
C TRP A 643 -14.03 -3.90 10.73
N LEU A 644 -14.60 -4.82 9.93
CA LEU A 644 -15.52 -5.83 10.46
C LEU A 644 -14.82 -6.75 11.46
N GLN A 645 -13.56 -7.12 11.23
CA GLN A 645 -12.80 -7.93 12.19
C GLN A 645 -12.64 -7.21 13.54
N ARG A 646 -12.24 -5.93 13.54
CA ARG A 646 -12.10 -5.14 14.78
C ARG A 646 -13.41 -5.06 15.56
N LYS A 647 -14.53 -4.72 14.89
CA LYS A 647 -15.84 -4.65 15.55
C LYS A 647 -16.31 -6.00 16.08
N LEU A 648 -16.05 -7.08 15.37
CA LEU A 648 -16.35 -8.42 15.88
C LEU A 648 -15.47 -8.81 17.06
N ASP A 649 -14.20 -8.38 17.10
CA ASP A 649 -13.32 -8.63 18.25
C ASP A 649 -13.78 -7.84 19.49
N GLU A 650 -14.23 -6.59 19.31
CA GLU A 650 -14.89 -5.79 20.35
C GLU A 650 -16.15 -6.49 20.88
N ILE A 651 -17.03 -6.95 19.99
CA ILE A 651 -18.27 -7.69 20.34
C ILE A 651 -17.94 -9.00 21.07
N ASN A 652 -16.98 -9.77 20.57
CA ASN A 652 -16.60 -11.06 21.16
C ASN A 652 -15.97 -10.90 22.55
N ALA A 653 -15.34 -9.76 22.84
CA ALA A 653 -14.80 -9.46 24.17
C ALA A 653 -15.91 -9.36 25.23
N VAL A 654 -17.14 -9.03 24.83
CA VAL A 654 -18.34 -8.99 25.70
C VAL A 654 -18.99 -10.37 25.85
N GLY A 655 -18.44 -11.41 25.19
CA GLY A 655 -18.82 -12.81 25.42
C GLY A 655 -20.14 -13.26 24.77
N GLN A 656 -20.69 -12.49 23.82
CA GLN A 656 -21.90 -12.89 23.13
C GLN A 656 -21.55 -13.76 21.91
N GLY A 657 -22.11 -14.97 21.84
CA GLY A 657 -21.90 -15.99 20.79
C GLY A 657 -22.48 -15.61 19.42
N TRP A 658 -22.23 -14.38 18.96
CA TRP A 658 -22.82 -13.76 17.78
C TRP A 658 -22.15 -14.16 16.46
N CYS A 659 -21.07 -14.92 16.54
CA CYS A 659 -20.35 -15.47 15.40
C CYS A 659 -20.28 -16.99 15.49
N GLU A 660 -20.89 -17.67 14.54
CA GLU A 660 -20.82 -19.13 14.44
C GLU A 660 -20.39 -19.57 13.04
N VAL A 661 -19.87 -20.80 12.93
CA VAL A 661 -19.47 -21.39 11.66
C VAL A 661 -20.63 -22.20 11.11
N TYR A 662 -21.07 -21.87 9.90
CA TYR A 662 -22.11 -22.58 9.15
C TYR A 662 -21.66 -22.84 7.72
N LEU A 663 -22.39 -23.69 7.00
CA LEU A 663 -22.14 -23.90 5.57
C LEU A 663 -22.71 -22.73 4.74
N ASN A 664 -21.89 -22.19 3.84
CA ASN A 664 -22.36 -21.25 2.82
C ASN A 664 -23.09 -21.96 1.68
N SER A 665 -23.64 -21.19 0.73
CA SER A 665 -24.36 -21.72 -0.44
C SER A 665 -23.50 -22.64 -1.35
N ARG A 666 -22.17 -22.63 -1.18
CA ARG A 666 -21.24 -23.53 -1.87
C ARG A 666 -20.86 -24.76 -1.03
N GLY A 667 -21.52 -24.97 0.11
CA GLY A 667 -21.24 -26.07 1.03
C GLY A 667 -19.93 -25.94 1.81
N ASN A 668 -19.30 -24.78 1.82
CA ASN A 668 -18.05 -24.55 2.56
C ASN A 668 -18.35 -23.90 3.92
N PRO A 669 -17.64 -24.30 4.99
CA PRO A 669 -17.75 -23.63 6.28
C PRO A 669 -17.31 -22.17 6.18
N SER A 670 -18.13 -21.26 6.67
CA SER A 670 -17.87 -19.83 6.75
C SER A 670 -18.41 -19.29 8.08
N ARG A 671 -17.85 -18.18 8.57
CA ARG A 671 -18.38 -17.51 9.75
C ARG A 671 -19.58 -16.65 9.35
N PHE A 672 -20.71 -16.87 10.03
CA PHE A 672 -21.91 -16.07 9.91
C PHE A 672 -22.13 -15.25 11.17
N LEU A 673 -22.81 -14.14 10.98
CA LEU A 673 -23.22 -13.19 11.99
C LEU A 673 -24.67 -13.46 12.35
N HIS A 674 -24.94 -13.55 13.66
CA HIS A 674 -26.29 -13.63 14.20
C HIS A 674 -27.10 -12.38 13.78
N PRO A 675 -28.43 -12.48 13.54
CA PRO A 675 -29.27 -11.32 13.22
C PRO A 675 -29.07 -10.12 14.15
N ASP A 676 -28.98 -10.35 15.47
CA ASP A 676 -28.75 -9.27 16.45
C ASP A 676 -27.37 -8.61 16.27
N CYS A 677 -26.35 -9.38 15.88
CA CYS A 677 -25.04 -8.85 15.56
C CYS A 677 -25.06 -8.00 14.29
N VAL A 678 -25.82 -8.44 13.27
CA VAL A 678 -26.05 -7.66 12.06
C VAL A 678 -26.75 -6.36 12.40
N ALA A 679 -27.84 -6.39 13.18
CA ALA A 679 -28.56 -5.19 13.61
C ALA A 679 -27.68 -4.25 14.43
N TYR A 680 -26.85 -4.78 15.34
CA TYR A 680 -25.91 -4.00 16.13
C TYR A 680 -24.84 -3.34 15.25
N LEU A 681 -24.25 -4.07 14.30
CA LEU A 681 -23.27 -3.52 13.37
C LEU A 681 -23.91 -2.47 12.45
N GLU A 682 -25.14 -2.67 12.00
CA GLU A 682 -25.91 -1.67 11.24
C GLU A 682 -26.20 -0.41 12.05
N LEU A 683 -26.49 -0.56 13.34
CA LEU A 683 -26.63 0.58 14.27
C LEU A 683 -25.31 1.34 14.39
N LEU A 684 -24.19 0.63 14.60
CA LEU A 684 -22.87 1.26 14.66
C LEU A 684 -22.53 1.99 13.37
N LEU A 685 -22.86 1.43 12.20
CA LEU A 685 -22.69 2.09 10.91
C LEU A 685 -23.54 3.37 10.84
N GLY A 686 -24.79 3.32 11.31
CA GLY A 686 -25.66 4.48 11.37
C GLY A 686 -25.17 5.55 12.34
N LEU A 687 -24.51 5.18 13.44
CA LEU A 687 -23.90 6.13 14.38
C LEU A 687 -22.62 6.72 13.80
N GLU A 688 -21.72 5.92 13.21
CA GLU A 688 -20.51 6.42 12.54
C GLU A 688 -20.87 7.42 11.41
N ASP A 689 -21.96 7.18 10.68
CA ASP A 689 -22.39 8.06 9.59
C ASP A 689 -23.05 9.38 10.08
N ASN A 690 -23.49 9.45 11.35
CA ASN A 690 -24.26 10.58 11.90
C ASN A 690 -23.63 11.31 13.09
N THR A 691 -22.56 10.78 13.69
CA THR A 691 -21.95 11.34 14.91
C THR A 691 -20.56 11.91 14.59
N PRO A 692 -20.24 13.15 15.00
CA PRO A 692 -18.88 13.69 14.86
C PRO A 692 -17.87 12.77 15.57
N GLU A 693 -16.74 12.48 14.95
CA GLU A 693 -15.69 11.59 15.49
C GLU A 693 -15.26 11.97 16.92
N SER A 694 -15.37 13.25 17.30
CA SER A 694 -15.06 13.76 18.64
C SER A 694 -15.99 13.25 19.75
N CYS A 695 -17.11 12.59 19.43
CA CYS A 695 -18.08 12.10 20.40
C CYS A 695 -17.95 10.60 20.72
N LEU A 696 -17.06 9.86 20.03
CA LEU A 696 -16.94 8.40 20.14
C LEU A 696 -15.77 7.94 21.05
N ASP A 697 -15.05 8.88 21.68
CA ASP A 697 -13.93 8.58 22.60
C ASP A 697 -14.38 8.23 24.03
N GLY A 698 -15.68 8.34 24.35
CA GLY A 698 -16.28 7.74 25.55
C GLY A 698 -16.52 6.27 25.28
N GLY A 699 -15.81 5.38 25.98
CA GLY A 699 -15.78 3.94 25.71
C GLY A 699 -17.15 3.33 25.44
N LEU A 700 -17.23 2.51 24.38
CA LEU A 700 -18.41 1.78 23.92
C LEU A 700 -19.15 0.96 25.00
N THR A 701 -18.50 0.69 26.13
CA THR A 701 -19.09 0.05 27.31
C THR A 701 -20.21 0.85 27.95
N ASP A 702 -20.17 2.19 27.91
CA ASP A 702 -21.18 3.04 28.56
C ASP A 702 -22.49 3.14 27.76
N LEU A 703 -22.48 2.68 26.50
CA LEU A 703 -23.66 2.57 25.62
C LEU A 703 -24.28 1.16 25.65
N LEU A 704 -23.60 0.19 26.26
CA LEU A 704 -24.07 -1.20 26.40
C LEU A 704 -24.83 -1.44 27.71
N GLU A 705 -24.73 -0.53 28.69
CA GLU A 705 -25.63 -0.43 29.85
C GLU A 705 -26.87 0.42 29.52
#